data_AF-A0AA43GSF3-F1
#
_entry.id   AF-A0AA43GSF3-F1
#
_cell.length_a   1.000
_cell.length_b   1.000
_cell.length_c   1.000
_cell.angle_alpha   90.00
_cell.angle_beta   90.00
_cell.angle_gamma   90.00
#
_symmetry.space_group_name_H-M   'P 1'
#
loop_
_entity.id
_entity.type
_entity.pdbx_description
1 polymer ?
#
loop_
_entity_poly.entity_id
_entity_poly.type
_entity_poly.pdbx_seq_one_letter_code
_entity_poly.pdbx_strand_id
1 'polypeptide(L)'
;MFSITTSLAAQEIPQEIPQEIPQEILFIDSQVRVVSQLLAGVKPGIAVILLDSAKDGLEQITATLASYPSTTLHLVSHGSPGCLYLGDTQLNLDTLHRYSKQLQQWHISNLLLYGCNVAAGDAGEEFIQRLSNLTGAKVAASKTLTGSAALNGDWNLEVTTANMDLSLAFTSHAMFNYEGVLSLTKVGSEFQINTHTLNSQQSSQLANLSDGGFVVVWESLEQDGSGSGIYGQRYYANGTKNGSEFRVNTYTTDGQWAPSATGLSDGGFVVTWYSDKAGTQSGTYGQLYTANGTENGVEFEVNIYTEGGEFLPPILFTVSRYVSVAELAGGGFVVISRREGQGNGIYGQRYYANGIKNGSEFEVTTTGDSINKLSVASLTNGDFVVTWHSWFDTWGNYLTEIYGQRFYADGRKNGNQFHVNTTTAGLQSNPSVTGLSDGGFVVTWQSEEDVPSTWGIYGQLYNVNGTPNGGEFKISTSQMGIAASVTPLNNGGFVVTWQSGSLGDICGQYFNPDGTKNGSEFLVNTYTNSIQSNPSVAALTDGRFVVAWDSFAEDGRSNIHGQIFQLPNENKAPTDITLSTTSINENVPANTVIGNLSTTDPEGGSFTYSLSGTDAAAFNISGNQLRINASPNFEAKPTYSINLTTTDAGGLIHNKD
;
A
#
# COMPACT_ATOMS: atom_id res chain seq x y z
N MET A 1 8.64 50.62 -6.65
CA MET A 1 8.57 49.23 -7.16
C MET A 1 8.49 48.35 -5.93
N PHE A 2 7.29 47.97 -5.51
CA PHE A 2 7.06 47.14 -4.34
C PHE A 2 6.94 45.69 -4.81
N SER A 3 7.87 44.85 -4.36
CA SER A 3 7.83 43.40 -4.53
C SER A 3 7.16 42.81 -3.29
N ILE A 4 5.97 42.25 -3.46
CA ILE A 4 5.35 41.38 -2.46
C ILE A 4 5.82 39.97 -2.78
N THR A 5 6.83 39.50 -2.06
CA THR A 5 7.16 38.08 -1.97
C THR A 5 6.21 37.46 -0.96
N THR A 6 5.24 36.67 -1.42
CA THR A 6 4.50 35.74 -0.56
C THR A 6 5.41 34.57 -0.23
N SER A 7 6.12 34.65 0.89
CA SER A 7 6.56 33.43 1.57
C SER A 7 5.32 32.80 2.21
N LEU A 8 4.87 31.65 1.73
CA LEU A 8 4.14 30.74 2.60
C LEU A 8 5.13 30.34 3.69
N ALA A 9 5.10 31.05 4.82
CA ALA A 9 5.60 30.49 6.05
C ALA A 9 4.71 29.28 6.34
N ALA A 10 5.32 28.11 6.58
CA ALA A 10 4.63 27.02 7.21
C ALA A 10 3.94 27.59 8.45
N GLN A 11 2.62 27.57 8.45
CA GLN A 11 1.84 27.98 9.61
C GLN A 11 2.13 26.91 10.67
N GLU A 12 3.06 27.19 11.59
CA GLU A 12 3.26 26.35 12.77
C GLU A 12 1.88 26.21 13.44
N ILE A 13 1.33 25.01 13.37
CA ILE A 13 0.05 24.67 13.99
C ILE A 13 0.31 24.73 15.50
N PRO A 14 -0.38 25.60 16.28
CA PRO A 14 -0.03 25.78 17.67
C PRO A 14 -0.30 24.51 18.48
N GLN A 15 0.74 23.96 19.12
CA GLN A 15 0.53 23.19 20.34
C GLN A 15 0.11 24.16 21.45
N GLU A 16 -1.14 24.15 21.87
CA GLU A 16 -1.53 24.83 23.10
C GLU A 16 -1.18 23.94 24.29
N ILE A 17 0.07 24.04 24.76
CA ILE A 17 0.46 23.46 26.04
C ILE A 17 -0.45 24.09 27.11
N PRO A 18 -1.24 23.30 27.86
CA PRO A 18 -2.21 23.87 28.78
C PRO A 18 -1.52 24.74 29.84
N GLN A 19 -2.00 25.97 30.00
CA GLN A 19 -1.49 26.88 31.03
C GLN A 19 -2.11 26.62 32.42
N GLU A 20 -3.27 25.97 32.46
CA GLU A 20 -3.99 25.53 33.65
C GLU A 20 -4.44 24.06 33.48
N ILE A 21 -4.79 23.38 34.58
CA ILE A 21 -5.27 21.99 34.54
C ILE A 21 -6.65 21.95 33.86
N PRO A 22 -6.78 21.35 32.66
CA PRO A 22 -8.04 21.33 31.93
C PRO A 22 -8.99 20.25 32.50
N GLN A 23 -10.30 20.47 32.39
CA GLN A 23 -11.27 19.42 32.69
C GLN A 23 -11.38 18.39 31.55
N GLU A 24 -11.23 18.86 30.32
CA GLU A 24 -11.32 18.06 29.10
C GLU A 24 -10.06 18.26 28.25
N ILE A 25 -9.52 17.15 27.75
CA ILE A 25 -8.35 17.16 26.87
C ILE A 25 -8.64 16.31 25.63
N LEU A 26 -8.22 16.82 24.48
CA LEU A 26 -8.34 16.21 23.18
C LEU A 26 -6.96 15.90 22.63
N PHE A 27 -6.72 14.62 22.34
CA PHE A 27 -5.60 14.20 21.52
C PHE A 27 -6.09 13.94 20.11
N ILE A 28 -5.40 14.50 19.13
CA ILE A 28 -5.61 14.19 17.72
C ILE A 28 -4.34 13.57 17.19
N ASP A 29 -4.46 12.38 16.62
CA ASP A 29 -3.38 11.76 15.89
C ASP A 29 -3.01 12.61 14.66
N SER A 30 -1.73 12.94 14.50
CA SER A 30 -1.28 13.83 13.42
C SER A 30 -1.49 13.25 12.01
N GLN A 31 -1.77 11.96 11.90
CA GLN A 31 -2.04 11.27 10.63
C GLN A 31 -3.51 11.35 10.22
N VAL A 32 -4.38 11.88 11.09
CA VAL A 32 -5.77 12.16 10.74
C VAL A 32 -5.81 13.16 9.58
N ARG A 33 -6.72 12.92 8.65
CA ARG A 33 -6.89 13.75 7.46
C ARG A 33 -7.32 15.17 7.84
N VAL A 34 -6.77 16.18 7.15
CA VAL A 34 -7.14 17.61 7.30
C VAL A 34 -7.33 18.04 8.77
N VAL A 35 -6.39 17.68 9.64
CA VAL A 35 -6.43 18.01 11.08
C VAL A 35 -6.73 19.49 11.33
N SER A 36 -6.29 20.40 10.45
CA SER A 36 -6.60 21.83 10.53
C SER A 36 -8.11 22.15 10.55
N GLN A 37 -8.96 21.40 9.85
CA GLN A 37 -10.43 21.56 9.89
C GLN A 37 -10.99 21.19 11.27
N LEU A 38 -10.49 20.09 11.85
CA LEU A 38 -10.91 19.65 13.19
C LEU A 38 -10.45 20.64 14.26
N LEU A 39 -9.19 21.07 14.19
CA LEU A 39 -8.61 22.06 15.10
C LEU A 39 -9.40 23.37 15.10
N ALA A 40 -9.80 23.86 13.93
CA ALA A 40 -10.57 25.10 13.78
C ALA A 40 -11.95 25.05 14.47
N GLY A 41 -12.46 23.86 14.79
CA GLY A 41 -13.77 23.69 15.40
C GLY A 41 -13.79 22.93 16.70
N VAL A 42 -12.66 22.82 17.40
CA VAL A 42 -12.65 22.34 18.79
C VAL A 42 -13.47 23.30 19.66
N LYS A 43 -14.30 22.76 20.55
CA LYS A 43 -15.10 23.57 21.47
C LYS A 43 -14.20 24.35 22.44
N PRO A 44 -14.55 25.60 22.81
CA PRO A 44 -13.78 26.37 23.78
C PRO A 44 -13.63 25.64 25.12
N GLY A 45 -12.43 25.69 25.70
CA GLY A 45 -12.12 25.10 27.01
C GLY A 45 -11.59 23.66 26.98
N ILE A 46 -11.51 23.04 25.80
CA ILE A 46 -10.86 21.74 25.60
C ILE A 46 -9.39 21.99 25.24
N ALA A 47 -8.47 21.44 26.03
CA ALA A 47 -7.04 21.47 25.70
C ALA A 47 -6.74 20.52 24.54
N VAL A 48 -5.89 20.93 23.58
CA VAL A 48 -5.62 20.13 22.38
C VAL A 48 -4.14 19.77 22.25
N ILE A 49 -3.87 18.48 22.07
CA ILE A 49 -2.54 17.92 21.86
C ILE A 49 -2.51 17.13 20.55
N LEU A 50 -1.54 17.42 19.69
CA LEU A 50 -1.27 16.60 18.51
C LEU A 50 -0.27 15.50 18.87
N LEU A 51 -0.62 14.24 18.58
CA LEU A 51 0.30 13.12 18.76
C LEU A 51 1.30 13.10 17.61
N ASP A 52 2.58 13.00 17.95
CA ASP A 52 3.66 12.75 16.99
C ASP A 52 3.50 11.33 16.44
N SER A 53 3.36 11.22 15.11
CA SER A 53 3.16 9.95 14.42
C SER A 53 4.35 9.01 14.49
N ALA A 54 5.54 9.52 14.83
CA ALA A 54 6.77 8.73 14.90
C ALA A 54 7.09 8.21 16.32
N LYS A 55 6.15 8.35 17.26
CA LYS A 55 6.33 7.96 18.66
C LYS A 55 5.12 7.20 19.17
N ASP A 56 5.32 6.42 20.24
CA ASP A 56 4.23 5.68 20.88
C ASP A 56 3.17 6.66 21.39
N GLY A 57 1.95 6.59 20.83
CA GLY A 57 0.87 7.50 21.18
C GLY A 57 0.40 7.32 22.63
N LEU A 58 0.47 6.12 23.19
CA LEU A 58 0.03 5.84 24.56
C LEU A 58 1.03 6.41 25.57
N GLU A 59 2.32 6.35 25.29
CA GLU A 59 3.35 7.03 26.09
C GLU A 59 3.14 8.54 26.09
N GLN A 60 2.88 9.15 24.92
CA GLN A 60 2.59 10.57 24.78
C GLN A 60 1.35 11.00 25.59
N ILE A 61 0.25 10.24 25.47
CA ILE A 61 -0.99 10.50 26.23
C ILE A 61 -0.73 10.38 27.73
N THR A 62 -0.07 9.30 28.16
CA THR A 62 0.19 9.03 29.58
C THR A 62 1.06 10.11 30.21
N ALA A 63 2.14 10.52 29.53
CA ALA A 63 3.03 11.57 30.01
C ALA A 63 2.31 12.92 30.12
N THR A 64 1.42 13.20 29.17
CA THR A 64 0.62 14.42 29.17
C THR A 64 -0.40 14.43 30.32
N LEU A 65 -1.16 13.34 30.51
CA LEU A 65 -2.15 13.23 31.59
C LEU A 65 -1.51 13.26 32.99
N ALA A 66 -0.27 12.78 33.13
CA ALA A 66 0.49 12.91 34.37
C ALA A 66 0.81 14.37 34.71
N SER A 67 0.98 15.22 33.70
CA SER A 67 1.25 16.66 33.86
C SER A 67 -0.04 17.49 33.94
N TYR A 68 -1.09 17.05 33.25
CA TYR A 68 -2.37 17.74 33.09
C TYR A 68 -3.55 16.79 33.36
N PRO A 69 -3.80 16.45 34.62
CA PRO A 69 -4.86 15.49 34.98
C PRO A 69 -6.23 16.03 34.56
N SER A 70 -6.97 15.26 33.77
CA SER A 70 -8.27 15.64 33.19
C SER A 70 -9.34 14.61 33.55
N THR A 71 -10.62 14.99 33.54
CA THR A 71 -11.73 14.05 33.83
C THR A 71 -12.31 13.42 32.57
N THR A 72 -12.24 14.13 31.44
CA THR A 72 -12.69 13.62 30.13
C THR A 72 -11.54 13.65 29.15
N LEU A 73 -11.34 12.52 28.47
CA LEU A 73 -10.34 12.33 27.41
C LEU A 73 -11.05 12.09 26.09
N HIS A 74 -10.71 12.88 25.08
CA HIS A 74 -11.11 12.68 23.69
C HIS A 74 -9.90 12.18 22.90
N LEU A 75 -10.05 11.08 22.17
CA LEU A 75 -9.00 10.53 21.30
C LEU A 75 -9.51 10.47 19.88
N VAL A 76 -8.92 11.27 18.99
CA VAL A 76 -9.25 11.30 17.57
C VAL A 76 -8.13 10.66 16.79
N SER A 77 -8.43 9.55 16.13
CA SER A 77 -7.46 8.87 15.29
C SER A 77 -8.15 7.95 14.27
N HIS A 78 -7.38 7.29 13.43
CA HIS A 78 -7.97 6.22 12.61
C HIS A 78 -8.44 5.06 13.51
N GLY A 79 -9.48 4.35 13.07
CA GLY A 79 -10.01 3.17 13.75
C GLY A 79 -10.32 2.00 12.83
N SER A 80 -10.38 0.82 13.43
CA SER A 80 -10.94 -0.41 12.86
C SER A 80 -11.58 -1.24 13.99
N PRO A 81 -12.38 -2.30 13.70
CA PRO A 81 -13.00 -3.12 14.73
C PRO A 81 -12.03 -3.56 15.83
N GLY A 82 -12.23 -3.07 17.05
CA GLY A 82 -11.41 -3.41 18.21
C GLY A 82 -10.01 -2.76 18.26
N CYS A 83 -9.76 -1.73 17.45
CA CYS A 83 -8.45 -1.10 17.36
C CYS A 83 -8.50 0.42 17.15
N LEU A 84 -7.61 1.13 17.85
CA LEU A 84 -7.25 2.52 17.59
C LEU A 84 -5.79 2.64 17.18
N TYR A 85 -5.53 3.53 16.24
CA TYR A 85 -4.18 3.85 15.75
C TYR A 85 -3.71 5.15 16.42
N LEU A 86 -2.62 5.14 17.18
CA LEU A 86 -2.18 6.28 18.00
C LEU A 86 -0.66 6.40 17.92
N GLY A 87 -0.18 7.39 17.17
CA GLY A 87 1.22 7.53 16.84
C GLY A 87 1.70 6.37 15.96
N ASP A 88 2.82 5.75 16.36
CA ASP A 88 3.32 4.51 15.74
C ASP A 88 2.78 3.22 16.40
N THR A 89 1.82 3.35 17.33
CA THR A 89 1.30 2.25 18.15
C THR A 89 -0.19 1.96 17.86
N GLN A 90 -0.54 0.67 17.94
CA GLN A 90 -1.94 0.23 17.98
C GLN A 90 -2.39 -0.05 19.41
N LEU A 91 -3.56 0.48 19.77
CA LEU A 91 -4.29 0.04 20.96
C LEU A 91 -5.41 -0.91 20.55
N ASN A 92 -5.24 -2.20 20.82
CA ASN A 92 -6.20 -3.26 20.48
C ASN A 92 -6.17 -4.39 21.53
N LEU A 93 -6.99 -5.43 21.37
CA LEU A 93 -7.06 -6.57 22.30
C LEU A 93 -5.70 -7.26 22.54
N ASP A 94 -4.84 -7.31 21.53
CA ASP A 94 -3.52 -7.93 21.61
C ASP A 94 -2.50 -7.04 22.31
N THR A 95 -2.62 -5.72 22.23
CA THR A 95 -1.65 -4.79 22.84
C THR A 95 -2.08 -4.28 24.21
N LEU A 96 -3.37 -4.35 24.58
CA LEU A 96 -3.92 -3.85 25.84
C LEU A 96 -3.17 -4.35 27.09
N HIS A 97 -2.72 -5.60 27.10
CA HIS A 97 -2.00 -6.16 28.25
C HIS A 97 -0.67 -5.45 28.52
N ARG A 98 0.03 -5.01 27.45
CA ARG A 98 1.31 -4.29 27.53
C ARG A 98 1.14 -2.92 28.17
N TYR A 99 0.06 -2.21 27.81
CA TYR A 99 -0.24 -0.85 28.27
C TYR A 99 -1.07 -0.79 29.56
N SER A 100 -1.42 -1.93 30.16
CA SER A 100 -2.30 -2.02 31.34
C SER A 100 -1.91 -1.07 32.48
N LYS A 101 -0.62 -0.97 32.81
CA LYS A 101 -0.12 -0.06 33.87
C LYS A 101 -0.28 1.41 33.50
N GLN A 102 -0.04 1.78 32.25
CA GLN A 102 -0.18 3.16 31.77
C GLN A 102 -1.65 3.56 31.76
N LEU A 103 -2.54 2.72 31.22
CA LEU A 103 -3.97 2.95 31.16
C LEU A 103 -4.60 3.11 32.55
N GLN A 104 -4.15 2.33 33.54
CA GLN A 104 -4.58 2.45 34.94
C GLN A 104 -4.15 3.79 35.60
N GLN A 105 -3.11 4.45 35.06
CA GLN A 105 -2.60 5.72 35.59
C GLN A 105 -3.32 6.95 35.03
N TRP A 106 -4.20 6.79 34.04
CA TRP A 106 -4.86 7.93 33.41
C TRP A 106 -5.85 8.64 34.34
N HIS A 107 -6.44 7.92 35.30
CA HIS A 107 -7.39 8.46 36.30
C HIS A 107 -8.52 9.33 35.71
N ILE A 108 -8.97 9.00 34.50
CA ILE A 108 -10.06 9.68 33.78
C ILE A 108 -11.42 9.07 34.13
N SER A 109 -12.49 9.85 34.00
CA SER A 109 -13.87 9.38 34.21
C SER A 109 -14.59 9.03 32.91
N ASN A 110 -14.31 9.75 31.82
CA ASN A 110 -14.92 9.54 30.51
C ASN A 110 -13.83 9.45 29.43
N LEU A 111 -14.02 8.52 28.49
CA LEU A 111 -13.15 8.32 27.34
C LEU A 111 -14.01 8.26 26.07
N LEU A 112 -13.84 9.24 25.19
CA LEU A 112 -14.54 9.31 23.90
C LEU A 112 -13.54 9.01 22.79
N LEU A 113 -13.82 7.95 22.02
CA LEU A 113 -12.96 7.43 20.97
C LEU A 113 -13.57 7.77 19.61
N TYR A 114 -12.93 8.68 18.88
CA TYR A 114 -13.29 9.04 17.51
C TYR A 114 -12.34 8.29 16.58
N GLY A 115 -12.82 7.18 16.05
CA GLY A 115 -12.14 6.38 15.04
C GLY A 115 -13.18 5.48 14.38
N CYS A 116 -13.06 5.23 13.08
CA CYS A 116 -14.06 4.44 12.38
C CYS A 116 -14.19 3.01 12.94
N ASN A 117 -15.41 2.55 13.17
CA ASN A 117 -15.73 1.15 13.50
C ASN A 117 -15.06 0.58 14.75
N VAL A 118 -14.54 1.40 15.66
CA VAL A 118 -13.76 0.94 16.83
C VAL A 118 -14.54 -0.06 17.70
N ALA A 119 -15.86 0.16 17.86
CA ALA A 119 -16.76 -0.71 18.60
C ALA A 119 -17.61 -1.64 17.71
N ALA A 120 -17.21 -1.84 16.46
CA ALA A 120 -17.91 -2.74 15.54
C ALA A 120 -17.64 -4.22 15.86
N GLY A 121 -18.70 -5.02 15.82
CA GLY A 121 -18.64 -6.46 16.06
C GLY A 121 -18.21 -6.86 17.48
N ASP A 122 -18.12 -8.17 17.70
CA ASP A 122 -17.79 -8.75 19.00
C ASP A 122 -16.41 -8.29 19.50
N ALA A 123 -15.43 -8.20 18.61
CA ALA A 123 -14.08 -7.73 18.92
C ALA A 123 -14.07 -6.25 19.37
N GLY A 124 -14.84 -5.38 18.69
CA GLY A 124 -14.95 -3.98 19.05
C GLY A 124 -15.63 -3.76 20.40
N GLU A 125 -16.71 -4.47 20.66
CA GLU A 125 -17.42 -4.40 21.96
C GLU A 125 -16.54 -4.95 23.11
N GLU A 126 -15.83 -6.05 22.89
CA GLU A 126 -14.89 -6.58 23.89
C GLU A 126 -13.75 -5.60 24.16
N PHE A 127 -13.18 -5.01 23.11
CA PHE A 127 -12.10 -4.03 23.22
C PHE A 127 -12.48 -2.86 24.12
N ILE A 128 -13.60 -2.19 23.84
CA ILE A 128 -14.03 -1.04 24.65
C ILE A 128 -14.37 -1.44 26.09
N GLN A 129 -14.90 -2.65 26.31
CA GLN A 129 -15.20 -3.15 27.66
C GLN A 129 -13.91 -3.40 28.46
N ARG A 130 -12.89 -4.01 27.85
CA ARG A 130 -11.58 -4.21 28.49
C ARG A 130 -10.89 -2.88 28.77
N LEU A 131 -10.97 -1.93 27.84
CA LEU A 131 -10.41 -0.59 28.02
C LEU A 131 -11.09 0.17 29.15
N SER A 132 -12.42 0.07 29.25
CA SER A 132 -13.21 0.63 30.37
C SER A 132 -12.79 0.03 31.71
N ASN A 133 -12.59 -1.29 31.78
CA ASN A 133 -12.13 -1.97 33.00
C ASN A 133 -10.71 -1.55 33.42
N LEU A 134 -9.80 -1.35 32.46
CA LEU A 134 -8.42 -0.97 32.73
C LEU A 134 -8.27 0.49 33.16
N THR A 135 -8.99 1.40 32.51
CA THR A 135 -8.93 2.85 32.80
C THR A 135 -9.83 3.25 33.96
N GLY A 136 -10.87 2.46 34.27
CA GLY A 136 -11.95 2.83 35.17
C GLY A 136 -12.95 3.83 34.57
N ALA A 137 -12.77 4.22 33.31
CA ALA A 137 -13.59 5.22 32.63
C ALA A 137 -14.83 4.61 31.97
N LYS A 138 -15.85 5.44 31.78
CA LYS A 138 -16.93 5.15 30.82
C LYS A 138 -16.39 5.40 29.41
N VAL A 139 -16.52 4.43 28.52
CA VAL A 139 -15.96 4.49 27.17
C VAL A 139 -17.08 4.61 26.15
N ALA A 140 -16.96 5.54 25.20
CA ALA A 140 -17.84 5.68 24.05
C ALA A 140 -17.03 5.59 22.75
N ALA A 141 -17.54 4.86 21.76
CA ALA A 141 -16.88 4.64 20.47
C ALA A 141 -17.91 4.35 19.36
N SER A 142 -17.48 4.46 18.09
CA SER A 142 -18.38 4.24 16.95
C SER A 142 -18.41 2.79 16.46
N LYS A 143 -19.56 2.37 15.93
CA LYS A 143 -19.78 1.12 15.19
C LYS A 143 -19.65 1.29 13.68
N THR A 144 -19.63 2.54 13.22
CA THR A 144 -19.69 2.91 11.81
C THR A 144 -18.53 3.85 11.44
N LEU A 145 -18.51 4.36 10.20
CA LEU A 145 -17.52 5.34 9.78
C LEU A 145 -17.71 6.65 10.56
N THR A 146 -16.66 7.13 11.23
CA THR A 146 -16.65 8.43 11.88
C THR A 146 -16.10 9.51 10.94
N GLY A 147 -16.86 10.59 10.67
CA GLY A 147 -16.44 11.72 9.85
C GLY A 147 -17.51 12.22 8.88
N SER A 148 -17.12 12.45 7.63
CA SER A 148 -17.94 13.10 6.61
C SER A 148 -19.19 12.30 6.21
N ALA A 149 -20.34 12.96 6.24
CA ALA A 149 -21.60 12.41 5.72
C ALA A 149 -21.56 12.14 4.21
N ALA A 150 -20.74 12.88 3.45
CA ALA A 150 -20.56 12.65 2.02
C ALA A 150 -19.87 11.29 1.73
N LEU A 151 -19.11 10.77 2.69
CA LEU A 151 -18.43 9.49 2.65
C LEU A 151 -19.18 8.40 3.46
N ASN A 152 -20.48 8.61 3.73
CA ASN A 152 -21.33 7.76 4.56
C ASN A 152 -20.84 7.60 6.01
N GLY A 153 -20.07 8.56 6.52
CA GLY A 153 -19.72 8.64 7.94
C GLY A 153 -20.66 9.56 8.73
N ASP A 154 -20.57 9.47 10.05
CA ASP A 154 -21.18 10.45 10.96
C ASP A 154 -20.29 10.68 12.19
N TRP A 155 -20.76 11.41 13.20
CA TRP A 155 -19.99 11.66 14.42
C TRP A 155 -20.58 10.98 15.66
N ASN A 156 -21.46 10.00 15.44
CA ASN A 156 -22.13 9.28 16.51
C ASN A 156 -21.16 8.27 17.13
N LEU A 157 -21.19 8.19 18.46
CA LEU A 157 -20.52 7.15 19.23
C LEU A 157 -21.60 6.20 19.73
N GLU A 158 -22.01 5.24 18.89
CA GLU A 158 -23.22 4.45 19.10
C GLU A 158 -23.10 3.44 20.25
N VAL A 159 -21.88 3.16 20.71
CA VAL A 159 -21.63 2.19 21.78
C VAL A 159 -21.01 2.87 22.98
N THR A 160 -21.61 2.64 24.14
CA THR A 160 -21.11 3.12 25.43
C THR A 160 -21.04 1.98 26.43
N THR A 161 -19.97 1.89 27.23
CA THR A 161 -19.83 0.84 28.26
C THR A 161 -20.70 1.09 29.49
N ALA A 162 -21.20 2.31 29.66
CA ALA A 162 -22.17 2.69 30.69
C ALA A 162 -22.92 3.96 30.26
N ASN A 163 -24.05 4.25 30.90
CA ASN A 163 -24.78 5.50 30.67
C ASN A 163 -23.88 6.72 30.93
N MET A 164 -23.67 7.52 29.89
CA MET A 164 -22.89 8.75 29.93
C MET A 164 -23.52 9.81 29.03
N ASP A 165 -23.27 11.07 29.35
CA ASP A 165 -23.63 12.21 28.51
C ASP A 165 -22.52 12.42 27.47
N LEU A 166 -22.89 12.44 26.18
CA LEU A 166 -21.94 12.54 25.08
C LEU A 166 -21.78 14.00 24.65
N SER A 167 -20.90 14.72 25.31
CA SER A 167 -20.40 16.01 24.82
C SER A 167 -19.22 15.76 23.88
N LEU A 168 -19.42 15.84 22.57
CA LEU A 168 -18.32 15.66 21.60
C LEU A 168 -17.35 16.86 21.63
N ALA A 169 -16.08 16.64 21.28
CA ALA A 169 -15.04 17.68 21.32
C ALA A 169 -15.23 18.81 20.29
N PHE A 170 -16.00 18.56 19.23
CA PHE A 170 -16.11 19.45 18.08
C PHE A 170 -17.45 20.17 18.01
N THR A 171 -17.44 21.38 17.45
CA THR A 171 -18.65 22.12 17.09
C THR A 171 -19.41 21.41 15.95
N SER A 172 -20.72 21.61 15.88
CA SER A 172 -21.54 21.07 14.78
C SER A 172 -21.09 21.57 13.40
N HIS A 173 -20.57 22.79 13.32
CA HIS A 173 -20.05 23.37 12.09
C HIS A 173 -18.82 22.61 11.57
N ALA A 174 -17.85 22.29 12.45
CA ALA A 174 -16.68 21.53 12.03
C ALA A 174 -17.00 20.07 11.71
N MET A 175 -17.86 19.42 12.49
CA MET A 175 -18.31 18.07 12.19
C MET A 175 -19.03 17.99 10.83
N PHE A 176 -19.85 18.99 10.50
CA PHE A 176 -20.56 19.07 9.22
C PHE A 176 -19.62 19.32 8.03
N ASN A 177 -18.58 20.15 8.22
CA ASN A 177 -17.65 20.53 7.16
C ASN A 177 -16.40 19.65 7.06
N TYR A 178 -16.22 18.67 7.95
CA TYR A 178 -15.08 17.78 7.87
C TYR A 178 -15.19 16.87 6.65
N GLU A 179 -14.15 16.87 5.82
CA GLU A 179 -14.16 16.22 4.50
C GLU A 179 -13.70 14.75 4.55
N GLY A 180 -13.03 14.33 5.62
CA GLY A 180 -12.48 12.98 5.77
C GLY A 180 -13.37 11.99 6.52
N VAL A 181 -12.96 10.73 6.55
CA VAL A 181 -13.38 9.74 7.55
C VAL A 181 -12.17 9.21 8.30
N LEU A 182 -12.36 8.81 9.55
CA LEU A 182 -11.31 8.36 10.45
C LEU A 182 -10.97 6.86 10.25
N SER A 183 -10.80 6.43 9.00
CA SER A 183 -10.45 5.06 8.62
C SER A 183 -9.25 5.02 7.68
N LEU A 184 -8.45 3.95 7.77
CA LEU A 184 -7.56 3.54 6.69
C LEU A 184 -8.42 3.04 5.53
N THR A 185 -8.36 3.70 4.38
CA THR A 185 -9.41 3.56 3.36
C THR A 185 -9.18 2.33 2.49
N LYS A 186 -9.78 1.19 2.89
CA LYS A 186 -10.10 0.09 1.97
C LYS A 186 -11.06 0.61 0.89
N VAL A 187 -10.70 0.41 -0.38
CA VAL A 187 -11.53 0.78 -1.53
C VAL A 187 -12.34 -0.44 -1.96
N GLY A 188 -13.65 -0.40 -1.73
CA GLY A 188 -14.52 -1.55 -1.93
C GLY A 188 -14.32 -2.64 -0.88
N SER A 189 -15.05 -3.75 -1.03
CA SER A 189 -14.90 -4.93 -0.18
C SER A 189 -13.75 -5.82 -0.66
N GLU A 190 -13.30 -6.69 0.24
CA GLU A 190 -12.45 -7.82 -0.11
C GLU A 190 -13.14 -8.67 -1.20
N PHE A 191 -12.36 -9.20 -2.14
CA PHE A 191 -12.89 -9.98 -3.25
C PHE A 191 -12.02 -11.21 -3.54
N GLN A 192 -12.68 -12.32 -3.87
CA GLN A 192 -11.99 -13.53 -4.33
C GLN A 192 -11.53 -13.37 -5.79
N ILE A 193 -10.24 -13.65 -6.02
CA ILE A 193 -9.59 -13.47 -7.31
C ILE A 193 -9.90 -14.63 -8.25
N ASN A 194 -9.61 -15.86 -7.80
CA ASN A 194 -9.84 -17.08 -8.57
C ASN A 194 -11.34 -17.39 -8.68
N THR A 195 -11.73 -17.98 -9.80
CA THR A 195 -13.07 -18.54 -10.05
C THR A 195 -13.12 -20.04 -9.82
N HIS A 196 -12.01 -20.75 -10.04
CA HIS A 196 -11.88 -22.17 -9.73
C HIS A 196 -11.51 -22.38 -8.26
N THR A 197 -12.33 -23.13 -7.51
CA THR A 197 -12.17 -23.30 -6.05
C THR A 197 -12.04 -24.77 -5.63
N LEU A 198 -11.80 -25.67 -6.58
CA LEU A 198 -11.52 -27.07 -6.26
C LEU A 198 -10.03 -27.19 -5.93
N ASN A 199 -9.70 -27.95 -4.88
CA ASN A 199 -8.34 -28.00 -4.31
C ASN A 199 -7.81 -26.61 -3.91
N SER A 200 -6.50 -26.45 -3.84
CA SER A 200 -5.86 -25.21 -3.37
C SER A 200 -5.36 -24.35 -4.52
N GLN A 201 -5.63 -23.05 -4.42
CA GLN A 201 -5.02 -21.98 -5.19
C GLN A 201 -4.11 -21.18 -4.26
N GLN A 202 -2.83 -21.00 -4.61
CA GLN A 202 -1.82 -20.45 -3.70
C GLN A 202 -0.67 -19.74 -4.41
N SER A 203 0.23 -19.13 -3.63
CA SER A 203 1.47 -18.48 -4.09
C SER A 203 1.22 -17.35 -5.09
N SER A 204 0.20 -16.53 -4.85
CA SER A 204 -0.16 -15.46 -5.79
C SER A 204 0.93 -14.38 -5.92
N GLN A 205 1.08 -13.83 -7.12
CA GLN A 205 1.92 -12.66 -7.41
C GLN A 205 1.13 -11.62 -8.21
N LEU A 206 1.38 -10.34 -7.91
CA LEU A 206 0.77 -9.20 -8.57
C LEU A 206 1.74 -8.51 -9.53
N ALA A 207 1.20 -7.99 -10.63
CA ALA A 207 1.87 -7.00 -11.46
C ALA A 207 0.90 -5.87 -11.82
N ASN A 208 1.37 -4.62 -11.66
CA ASN A 208 0.69 -3.45 -12.17
C ASN A 208 0.86 -3.35 -13.69
N LEU A 209 -0.15 -2.78 -14.36
CA LEU A 209 -0.16 -2.63 -15.81
C LEU A 209 -0.18 -1.14 -16.19
N SER A 210 0.39 -0.83 -17.35
CA SER A 210 0.51 0.57 -17.82
C SER A 210 -0.84 1.27 -18.06
N ASP A 211 -1.92 0.51 -18.25
CA ASP A 211 -3.28 1.04 -18.40
C ASP A 211 -3.98 1.29 -17.05
N GLY A 212 -3.23 1.19 -15.96
CA GLY A 212 -3.69 1.36 -14.58
C GLY A 212 -4.37 0.14 -13.97
N GLY A 213 -4.61 -0.91 -14.78
CA GLY A 213 -5.06 -2.20 -14.29
C GLY A 213 -3.96 -2.98 -13.57
N PHE A 214 -4.29 -4.21 -13.18
CA PHE A 214 -3.34 -5.16 -12.61
C PHE A 214 -3.65 -6.58 -13.07
N VAL A 215 -2.67 -7.47 -12.98
CA VAL A 215 -2.84 -8.91 -13.18
C VAL A 215 -2.37 -9.65 -11.92
N VAL A 216 -3.14 -10.65 -11.52
CA VAL A 216 -2.76 -11.59 -10.47
C VAL A 216 -2.50 -12.93 -11.13
N VAL A 217 -1.37 -13.57 -10.80
CA VAL A 217 -1.03 -14.93 -11.24
C VAL A 217 -0.82 -15.83 -10.02
N TRP A 218 -1.19 -17.10 -10.10
CA TRP A 218 -1.13 -18.04 -8.96
C TRP A 218 -0.96 -19.49 -9.43
N GLU A 219 -0.62 -20.37 -8.49
CA GLU A 219 -0.59 -21.81 -8.67
C GLU A 219 -1.97 -22.41 -8.37
N SER A 220 -2.48 -23.29 -9.23
CA SER A 220 -3.76 -23.98 -9.04
C SER A 220 -3.59 -25.48 -9.14
N LEU A 221 -3.91 -26.19 -8.05
CA LEU A 221 -3.70 -27.63 -7.94
C LEU A 221 -4.77 -28.44 -8.71
N GLU A 222 -4.32 -29.27 -9.64
CA GLU A 222 -5.10 -30.23 -10.43
C GLU A 222 -6.17 -29.59 -11.33
N GLN A 223 -6.13 -28.28 -11.55
CA GLN A 223 -7.11 -27.59 -12.39
C GLN A 223 -7.00 -27.97 -13.88
N ASP A 224 -5.79 -28.27 -14.36
CA ASP A 224 -5.53 -28.81 -15.70
C ASP A 224 -5.42 -30.35 -15.75
N GLY A 225 -5.65 -31.02 -14.61
CA GLY A 225 -5.69 -32.48 -14.48
C GLY A 225 -4.34 -33.15 -14.20
N SER A 226 -3.29 -32.40 -13.89
CA SER A 226 -2.01 -32.97 -13.43
C SER A 226 -1.19 -31.94 -12.65
N GLY A 227 -0.90 -32.21 -11.38
CA GLY A 227 -0.02 -31.34 -10.59
C GLY A 227 -0.57 -29.92 -10.45
N SER A 228 0.29 -28.95 -10.14
CA SER A 228 -0.09 -27.53 -10.14
C SER A 228 0.09 -26.92 -11.53
N GLY A 229 -0.88 -26.18 -12.02
CA GLY A 229 -0.73 -25.28 -13.18
C GLY A 229 -0.60 -23.81 -12.75
N ILE A 230 -0.16 -22.94 -13.64
CA ILE A 230 -0.12 -21.49 -13.43
C ILE A 230 -1.34 -20.84 -14.09
N TYR A 231 -2.07 -20.03 -13.33
CA TYR A 231 -3.27 -19.35 -13.78
C TYR A 231 -3.17 -17.86 -13.50
N GLY A 232 -4.00 -17.07 -14.18
CA GLY A 232 -4.04 -15.63 -14.01
C GLY A 232 -5.42 -15.03 -14.22
N GLN A 233 -5.62 -13.84 -13.66
CA GLN A 233 -6.80 -13.01 -13.85
C GLN A 233 -6.37 -11.56 -13.93
N ARG A 234 -6.85 -10.87 -14.97
CA ARG A 234 -6.62 -9.44 -15.17
C ARG A 234 -7.76 -8.62 -14.58
N TYR A 235 -7.45 -7.43 -14.11
CA TYR A 235 -8.36 -6.49 -13.48
C TYR A 235 -8.17 -5.08 -14.03
N TYR A 236 -9.27 -4.32 -14.08
CA TYR A 236 -9.22 -2.87 -14.19
C TYR A 236 -8.76 -2.26 -12.85
N ALA A 237 -8.31 -1.00 -12.88
CA ALA A 237 -7.85 -0.28 -11.69
C ALA A 237 -8.88 -0.33 -10.54
N ASN A 238 -10.17 -0.30 -10.84
CA ASN A 238 -11.25 -0.31 -9.84
C ASN A 238 -11.51 -1.68 -9.19
N GLY A 239 -10.76 -2.72 -9.55
CA GLY A 239 -10.93 -4.08 -9.02
C GLY A 239 -11.99 -4.92 -9.74
N THR A 240 -12.57 -4.43 -10.84
CA THR A 240 -13.46 -5.25 -11.68
C THR A 240 -12.65 -6.15 -12.61
N LYS A 241 -13.11 -7.39 -12.81
CA LYS A 241 -12.43 -8.37 -13.68
C LYS A 241 -12.39 -7.87 -15.13
N ASN A 242 -11.22 -7.92 -15.73
CA ASN A 242 -11.02 -7.65 -17.14
C ASN A 242 -10.77 -8.98 -17.87
N GLY A 243 -11.83 -9.54 -18.44
CA GLY A 243 -11.82 -10.88 -19.01
C GLY A 243 -11.97 -11.99 -17.96
N SER A 244 -11.81 -13.23 -18.40
CA SER A 244 -11.92 -14.42 -17.57
C SER A 244 -10.57 -14.86 -17.03
N GLU A 245 -10.60 -15.69 -16.00
CA GLU A 245 -9.45 -16.47 -15.56
C GLU A 245 -8.88 -17.28 -16.74
N PHE A 246 -7.56 -17.32 -16.86
CA PHE A 246 -6.85 -17.99 -17.94
C PHE A 246 -5.67 -18.80 -17.41
N ARG A 247 -5.34 -19.90 -18.10
CA ARG A 247 -4.14 -20.69 -17.80
C ARG A 247 -2.93 -20.06 -18.50
N VAL A 248 -1.81 -19.96 -17.80
CA VAL A 248 -0.57 -19.36 -18.29
C VAL A 248 0.33 -20.40 -18.95
N ASN A 249 0.51 -21.56 -18.31
CA ASN A 249 1.34 -22.63 -18.83
C ASN A 249 0.62 -23.33 -20.01
N THR A 250 1.36 -23.59 -21.08
CA THR A 250 0.84 -24.40 -22.20
C THR A 250 0.98 -25.89 -21.91
N TYR A 251 2.08 -26.27 -21.24
CA TYR A 251 2.36 -27.63 -20.81
C TYR A 251 1.76 -27.94 -19.44
N THR A 252 1.04 -29.05 -19.31
CA THR A 252 0.22 -29.39 -18.12
C THR A 252 0.65 -30.66 -17.40
N THR A 253 1.72 -31.34 -17.84
CA THR A 253 2.16 -32.56 -17.16
C THR A 253 3.09 -32.19 -16.02
N ASP A 254 3.01 -32.93 -14.90
CA ASP A 254 3.67 -32.59 -13.65
C ASP A 254 3.32 -31.17 -13.18
N GLY A 255 4.05 -30.62 -12.23
CA GLY A 255 3.72 -29.32 -11.67
C GLY A 255 4.49 -28.15 -12.24
N GLN A 256 3.89 -26.99 -12.05
CA GLN A 256 4.40 -25.67 -12.36
C GLN A 256 4.22 -24.81 -11.12
N TRP A 257 5.28 -24.08 -10.73
CA TRP A 257 5.36 -23.40 -9.44
C TRP A 257 6.07 -22.06 -9.53
N ALA A 258 5.92 -21.27 -8.47
CA ALA A 258 6.53 -19.98 -8.26
C ALA A 258 6.34 -19.03 -9.44
N PRO A 259 5.09 -18.71 -9.80
CA PRO A 259 4.86 -17.71 -10.83
C PRO A 259 5.46 -16.36 -10.37
N SER A 260 5.89 -15.54 -11.32
CA SER A 260 6.29 -14.15 -11.13
C SER A 260 5.85 -13.37 -12.37
N ALA A 261 5.42 -12.12 -12.18
CA ALA A 261 4.90 -11.30 -13.27
C ALA A 261 5.40 -9.86 -13.18
N THR A 262 5.49 -9.19 -14.33
CA THR A 262 5.74 -7.75 -14.39
C THR A 262 5.04 -7.16 -15.62
N GLY A 263 4.52 -5.93 -15.49
CA GLY A 263 4.02 -5.16 -16.63
C GLY A 263 5.17 -4.73 -17.55
N LEU A 264 4.85 -4.39 -18.80
CA LEU A 264 5.83 -3.93 -19.78
C LEU A 264 5.43 -2.56 -20.33
N SER A 265 6.42 -1.77 -20.72
CA SER A 265 6.29 -0.43 -21.30
C SER A 265 5.57 -0.39 -22.65
N ASP A 266 5.47 -1.52 -23.36
CA ASP A 266 4.62 -1.65 -24.55
C ASP A 266 3.13 -1.86 -24.21
N GLY A 267 2.82 -1.90 -22.91
CA GLY A 267 1.52 -2.10 -22.33
C GLY A 267 1.14 -3.55 -22.07
N GLY A 268 1.95 -4.50 -22.54
CA GLY A 268 1.80 -5.92 -22.22
C GLY A 268 2.24 -6.28 -20.82
N PHE A 269 2.35 -7.58 -20.57
CA PHE A 269 2.99 -8.12 -19.37
C PHE A 269 3.65 -9.45 -19.69
N VAL A 270 4.59 -9.86 -18.84
CA VAL A 270 5.23 -11.19 -18.91
C VAL A 270 4.98 -11.94 -17.62
N VAL A 271 4.73 -13.24 -17.74
CA VAL A 271 4.64 -14.17 -16.62
C VAL A 271 5.74 -15.21 -16.77
N THR A 272 6.48 -15.47 -15.71
CA THR A 272 7.53 -16.50 -15.64
C THR A 272 7.25 -17.48 -14.52
N TRP A 273 7.63 -18.74 -14.70
CA TRP A 273 7.43 -19.80 -13.70
C TRP A 273 8.49 -20.88 -13.83
N TYR A 274 8.55 -21.76 -12.83
CA TYR A 274 9.33 -22.99 -12.90
C TYR A 274 8.43 -24.17 -13.28
N SER A 275 8.87 -25.05 -14.18
CA SER A 275 8.16 -26.28 -14.57
C SER A 275 9.01 -27.52 -14.33
N ASP A 276 8.44 -28.52 -13.66
CA ASP A 276 8.92 -29.90 -13.76
C ASP A 276 8.29 -30.48 -15.03
N LYS A 277 9.09 -31.02 -15.95
CA LYS A 277 8.59 -31.39 -17.28
C LYS A 277 9.02 -32.82 -17.64
N ALA A 278 8.39 -33.86 -17.08
CA ALA A 278 8.83 -35.25 -17.32
C ALA A 278 8.97 -35.58 -18.81
N GLY A 279 10.13 -36.11 -19.21
CA GLY A 279 10.45 -36.44 -20.61
C GLY A 279 11.02 -35.27 -21.44
N THR A 280 11.15 -34.08 -20.85
CA THR A 280 11.85 -32.90 -21.38
C THR A 280 12.63 -32.22 -20.24
N GLN A 281 13.38 -31.15 -20.52
CA GLN A 281 14.19 -30.49 -19.47
C GLN A 281 13.29 -29.65 -18.56
N SER A 282 13.27 -29.94 -17.24
CA SER A 282 12.75 -29.02 -16.23
C SER A 282 13.49 -27.68 -16.35
N GLY A 283 12.84 -26.58 -15.96
CA GLY A 283 13.44 -25.27 -16.17
C GLY A 283 12.53 -24.10 -15.82
N THR A 284 13.07 -22.91 -16.08
CA THR A 284 12.32 -21.66 -16.00
C THR A 284 11.79 -21.30 -17.37
N TYR A 285 10.50 -20.97 -17.42
CA TYR A 285 9.76 -20.64 -18.61
C TYR A 285 9.10 -19.27 -18.48
N GLY A 286 8.69 -18.69 -19.60
CA GLY A 286 7.93 -17.45 -19.63
C GLY A 286 6.93 -17.40 -20.78
N GLN A 287 5.89 -16.58 -20.59
CA GLN A 287 4.87 -16.27 -21.59
C GLN A 287 4.59 -14.77 -21.58
N LEU A 288 4.57 -14.19 -22.78
CA LEU A 288 4.22 -12.79 -23.00
C LEU A 288 2.73 -12.64 -23.28
N TYR A 289 2.18 -11.51 -22.85
CA TYR A 289 0.80 -11.12 -23.07
C TYR A 289 0.73 -9.71 -23.61
N THR A 290 -0.24 -9.46 -24.49
CA THR A 290 -0.56 -8.12 -24.97
C THR A 290 -1.24 -7.30 -23.86
N ALA A 291 -1.39 -6.00 -24.09
CA ALA A 291 -2.15 -5.10 -23.21
C ALA A 291 -3.60 -5.55 -22.97
N ASN A 292 -4.18 -6.38 -23.85
CA ASN A 292 -5.53 -6.91 -23.68
C ASN A 292 -5.56 -8.27 -22.96
N GLY A 293 -4.41 -8.79 -22.51
CA GLY A 293 -4.31 -10.09 -21.86
C GLY A 293 -4.39 -11.29 -22.80
N THR A 294 -4.13 -11.10 -24.10
CA THR A 294 -4.00 -12.22 -25.04
C THR A 294 -2.54 -12.67 -25.11
N GLU A 295 -2.28 -13.96 -25.27
CA GLU A 295 -0.92 -14.48 -25.51
C GLU A 295 -0.26 -13.73 -26.68
N ASN A 296 0.99 -13.30 -26.47
CA ASN A 296 1.82 -12.62 -27.45
C ASN A 296 3.03 -13.51 -27.77
N GLY A 297 2.87 -14.36 -28.78
CA GLY A 297 3.86 -15.38 -29.10
C GLY A 297 3.70 -16.65 -28.27
N VAL A 298 4.68 -17.55 -28.36
CA VAL A 298 4.67 -18.84 -27.67
C VAL A 298 5.45 -18.79 -26.37
N GLU A 299 5.17 -19.75 -25.51
CA GLU A 299 5.96 -20.04 -24.31
C GLU A 299 7.45 -20.19 -24.69
N PHE A 300 8.33 -19.51 -23.94
CA PHE A 300 9.77 -19.50 -24.20
C PHE A 300 10.56 -19.96 -22.98
N GLU A 301 11.70 -20.59 -23.27
CA GLU A 301 12.63 -21.10 -22.26
C GLU A 301 13.59 -19.99 -21.81
N VAL A 302 13.66 -19.80 -20.49
CA VAL A 302 14.64 -18.91 -19.88
C VAL A 302 15.95 -19.65 -19.67
N ASN A 303 15.88 -20.71 -18.87
CA ASN A 303 17.00 -21.56 -18.50
C ASN A 303 16.50 -23.01 -18.37
N ILE A 304 17.27 -23.96 -18.90
CA ILE A 304 16.94 -25.39 -18.93
C ILE A 304 17.99 -26.18 -18.15
N TYR A 305 17.54 -27.15 -17.37
CA TYR A 305 18.40 -28.10 -16.67
C TYR A 305 18.65 -29.30 -17.55
N THR A 306 19.89 -29.47 -18.02
CA THR A 306 20.30 -30.72 -18.65
C THR A 306 20.82 -31.64 -17.56
N GLU A 307 20.06 -32.68 -17.19
CA GLU A 307 20.56 -33.75 -16.31
C GLU A 307 21.77 -34.41 -16.98
N GLY A 308 22.96 -34.08 -16.48
CA GLY A 308 24.24 -34.62 -16.94
C GLY A 308 24.93 -35.37 -15.80
N GLY A 309 24.77 -36.70 -15.77
CA GLY A 309 25.60 -37.61 -14.98
C GLY A 309 24.91 -38.18 -13.76
N GLU A 310 24.83 -39.51 -13.74
CA GLU A 310 24.35 -40.40 -12.65
C GLU A 310 24.49 -39.79 -11.24
N PHE A 311 23.39 -39.32 -10.65
CA PHE A 311 23.33 -39.11 -9.20
C PHE A 311 22.02 -39.59 -8.58
N LEU A 312 22.23 -40.04 -7.34
CA LEU A 312 21.46 -40.81 -6.37
C LEU A 312 19.97 -40.42 -6.18
N PRO A 313 19.14 -41.35 -5.65
CA PRO A 313 17.72 -41.11 -5.40
C PRO A 313 17.51 -39.93 -4.43
N PRO A 314 16.32 -39.31 -4.43
CA PRO A 314 16.04 -38.09 -3.69
C PRO A 314 16.16 -38.33 -2.19
N ILE A 315 17.31 -37.95 -1.61
CA ILE A 315 17.45 -37.85 -0.16
C ILE A 315 17.20 -36.37 0.22
N LEU A 316 15.93 -36.07 0.48
CA LEU A 316 15.47 -35.10 1.47
C LEU A 316 16.09 -33.67 1.46
N PHE A 317 16.18 -33.00 0.31
CA PHE A 317 16.27 -31.53 0.27
C PHE A 317 15.38 -30.99 -0.87
N THR A 318 14.48 -30.08 -0.52
CA THR A 318 13.46 -29.46 -1.38
C THR A 318 14.08 -28.85 -2.64
N VAL A 319 13.57 -29.21 -3.83
CA VAL A 319 13.88 -28.52 -5.09
C VAL A 319 13.44 -27.06 -4.93
N SER A 320 14.37 -26.12 -5.01
CA SER A 320 14.10 -24.72 -4.69
C SER A 320 13.68 -23.99 -5.96
N ARG A 321 12.37 -23.92 -6.17
CA ARG A 321 11.73 -23.41 -7.39
C ARG A 321 11.53 -21.89 -7.29
N TYR A 322 12.53 -21.09 -7.64
CA TYR A 322 12.44 -19.62 -7.53
C TYR A 322 12.78 -18.90 -8.83
N VAL A 323 11.84 -18.05 -9.26
CA VAL A 323 12.00 -17.10 -10.36
C VAL A 323 11.47 -15.73 -9.93
N SER A 324 12.10 -14.67 -10.42
CA SER A 324 11.61 -13.30 -10.27
C SER A 324 11.87 -12.53 -11.55
N VAL A 325 10.92 -11.71 -11.96
CA VAL A 325 11.00 -10.91 -13.18
C VAL A 325 10.76 -9.43 -12.87
N ALA A 326 11.51 -8.54 -13.53
CA ALA A 326 11.30 -7.10 -13.45
C ALA A 326 11.44 -6.44 -14.82
N GLU A 327 10.56 -5.48 -15.10
CA GLU A 327 10.68 -4.59 -16.26
C GLU A 327 11.91 -3.69 -16.10
N LEU A 328 12.72 -3.53 -17.15
CA LEU A 328 13.86 -2.60 -17.14
C LEU A 328 13.42 -1.21 -17.64
N ALA A 329 13.90 -0.14 -17.00
CA ALA A 329 13.48 1.24 -17.33
C ALA A 329 13.80 1.67 -18.78
N GLY A 330 14.74 0.99 -19.46
CA GLY A 330 15.05 1.19 -20.89
C GLY A 330 14.17 0.38 -21.84
N GLY A 331 13.13 -0.29 -21.33
CA GLY A 331 12.31 -1.26 -22.03
C GLY A 331 12.85 -2.69 -21.94
N GLY A 332 11.95 -3.66 -22.13
CA GLY A 332 12.26 -5.09 -21.93
C GLY A 332 12.25 -5.49 -20.46
N PHE A 333 12.80 -6.66 -20.16
CA PHE A 333 12.72 -7.23 -18.82
C PHE A 333 13.95 -8.09 -18.50
N VAL A 334 14.18 -8.34 -17.22
CA VAL A 334 15.19 -9.28 -16.72
C VAL A 334 14.50 -10.39 -15.94
N VAL A 335 14.87 -11.64 -16.23
CA VAL A 335 14.44 -12.81 -15.46
C VAL A 335 15.62 -13.29 -14.64
N ILE A 336 15.40 -13.41 -13.33
CA ILE A 336 16.34 -13.97 -12.38
C ILE A 336 15.81 -15.34 -11.94
N SER A 337 16.64 -16.37 -12.07
CA SER A 337 16.28 -17.74 -11.71
C SER A 337 17.45 -18.42 -10.99
N ARG A 338 17.12 -19.29 -10.03
CA ARG A 338 18.11 -20.25 -9.52
C ARG A 338 18.48 -21.22 -10.64
N ARG A 339 19.72 -21.73 -10.63
CA ARG A 339 20.15 -22.92 -11.37
C ARG A 339 20.61 -23.98 -10.38
N GLU A 340 20.15 -25.23 -10.52
CA GLU A 340 20.64 -26.41 -9.78
C GLU A 340 21.62 -27.25 -10.63
N GLY A 341 22.47 -28.04 -9.96
CA GLY A 341 23.43 -28.94 -10.61
C GLY A 341 24.83 -28.35 -10.83
N GLN A 342 25.51 -28.76 -11.91
CA GLN A 342 26.82 -28.21 -12.29
C GLN A 342 26.68 -26.72 -12.62
N GLY A 343 27.32 -25.85 -11.83
CA GLY A 343 27.14 -24.41 -11.93
C GLY A 343 25.96 -23.85 -11.11
N ASN A 344 25.61 -24.48 -9.97
CA ASN A 344 24.61 -23.99 -9.02
C ASN A 344 24.83 -22.51 -8.64
N GLY A 345 23.77 -21.71 -8.66
CA GLY A 345 23.82 -20.28 -8.36
C GLY A 345 22.56 -19.53 -8.80
N ILE A 346 22.57 -18.21 -8.69
CA ILE A 346 21.53 -17.36 -9.28
C ILE A 346 22.04 -16.81 -10.61
N TYR A 347 21.18 -16.86 -11.63
CA TYR A 347 21.49 -16.37 -12.97
C TYR A 347 20.42 -15.39 -13.43
N GLY A 348 20.86 -14.43 -14.23
CA GLY A 348 19.99 -13.48 -14.91
C GLY A 348 20.06 -13.62 -16.42
N GLN A 349 18.91 -13.47 -17.07
CA GLN A 349 18.81 -13.31 -18.52
C GLN A 349 17.94 -12.11 -18.84
N ARG A 350 18.47 -11.20 -19.67
CA ARG A 350 17.74 -10.02 -20.15
C ARG A 350 17.01 -10.34 -21.44
N TYR A 351 15.91 -9.64 -21.66
CA TYR A 351 15.04 -9.75 -22.82
C TYR A 351 14.63 -8.36 -23.31
N TYR A 352 14.45 -8.24 -24.62
CA TYR A 352 13.65 -7.14 -25.18
C TYR A 352 12.17 -7.36 -24.85
N ALA A 353 11.34 -6.32 -24.96
CA ALA A 353 9.90 -6.41 -24.64
C ALA A 353 9.16 -7.49 -25.45
N ASN A 354 9.65 -7.82 -26.65
CA ASN A 354 9.11 -8.88 -27.49
C ASN A 354 9.59 -10.31 -27.13
N GLY A 355 10.30 -10.49 -26.01
CA GLY A 355 10.76 -11.81 -25.55
C GLY A 355 12.02 -12.34 -26.22
N ILE A 356 12.68 -11.56 -27.07
CA ILE A 356 13.97 -11.94 -27.63
C ILE A 356 15.06 -11.72 -26.58
N LYS A 357 15.93 -12.73 -26.36
CA LYS A 357 17.08 -12.62 -25.45
C LYS A 357 17.97 -11.42 -25.83
N ASN A 358 18.25 -10.56 -24.86
CA ASN A 358 19.10 -9.38 -25.00
C ASN A 358 20.43 -9.63 -24.27
N GLY A 359 21.42 -10.11 -25.01
CA GLY A 359 22.71 -10.51 -24.46
C GLY A 359 22.70 -11.93 -23.89
N SER A 360 23.85 -12.36 -23.36
CA SER A 360 24.02 -13.67 -22.73
C SER A 360 23.49 -13.68 -21.31
N GLU A 361 23.21 -14.88 -20.81
CA GLU A 361 23.02 -15.12 -19.38
C GLU A 361 24.26 -14.67 -18.59
N PHE A 362 24.04 -14.20 -17.36
CA PHE A 362 25.09 -13.78 -16.44
C PHE A 362 24.85 -14.35 -15.04
N GLU A 363 25.94 -14.67 -14.34
CA GLU A 363 25.87 -15.14 -12.96
C GLU A 363 25.68 -13.95 -12.01
N VAL A 364 24.70 -14.06 -11.12
CA VAL A 364 24.44 -13.09 -10.05
C VAL A 364 25.34 -13.35 -8.86
N THR A 365 25.42 -14.60 -8.41
CA THR A 365 26.27 -15.07 -7.32
C THR A 365 27.74 -15.17 -7.75
N THR A 366 28.64 -15.51 -6.82
CA THR A 366 30.07 -15.76 -7.10
C THR A 366 30.53 -17.17 -6.68
N THR A 367 29.65 -18.17 -6.81
CA THR A 367 29.77 -19.59 -6.35
C THR A 367 29.63 -19.85 -4.84
N GLY A 368 28.93 -20.94 -4.48
CA GLY A 368 28.92 -21.54 -3.12
C GLY A 368 27.62 -21.47 -2.32
N ASP A 369 26.65 -20.64 -2.74
CA ASP A 369 25.46 -20.39 -1.92
C ASP A 369 24.37 -21.47 -2.11
N SER A 370 23.77 -21.93 -1.01
CA SER A 370 22.51 -22.69 -1.05
C SER A 370 21.35 -21.72 -0.85
N ILE A 371 20.47 -21.60 -1.83
CA ILE A 371 19.65 -20.41 -2.05
C ILE A 371 18.17 -20.77 -2.03
N ASN A 372 17.36 -20.00 -1.30
CA ASN A 372 15.94 -20.34 -1.11
C ASN A 372 14.93 -19.23 -1.35
N LYS A 373 15.29 -17.99 -1.64
CA LYS A 373 14.34 -16.97 -2.15
C LYS A 373 15.15 -15.85 -2.79
N LEU A 374 14.63 -15.30 -3.89
CA LEU A 374 15.25 -14.21 -4.62
C LEU A 374 14.19 -13.18 -5.02
N SER A 375 14.61 -11.93 -5.18
CA SER A 375 13.78 -10.83 -5.64
C SER A 375 14.63 -9.89 -6.51
N VAL A 376 14.04 -9.36 -7.59
CA VAL A 376 14.68 -8.36 -8.45
C VAL A 376 13.82 -7.11 -8.53
N ALA A 377 14.47 -5.95 -8.49
CA ALA A 377 13.83 -4.67 -8.72
C ALA A 377 14.66 -3.79 -9.65
N SER A 378 13.97 -3.11 -10.55
CA SER A 378 14.56 -2.06 -11.38
C SER A 378 14.64 -0.75 -10.62
N LEU A 379 15.65 0.04 -10.96
CA LEU A 379 15.92 1.35 -10.39
C LEU A 379 15.63 2.43 -11.44
N THR A 380 15.26 3.62 -10.99
CA THR A 380 14.86 4.73 -11.90
C THR A 380 16.01 5.22 -12.78
N ASN A 381 17.26 4.93 -12.42
CA ASN A 381 18.44 5.21 -13.25
C ASN A 381 18.67 4.18 -14.37
N GLY A 382 17.82 3.14 -14.47
CA GLY A 382 17.92 2.06 -15.44
C GLY A 382 18.72 0.83 -14.99
N ASP A 383 19.40 0.92 -13.85
CA ASP A 383 20.04 -0.23 -13.21
C ASP A 383 18.99 -1.16 -12.59
N PHE A 384 19.44 -2.31 -12.08
CA PHE A 384 18.60 -3.19 -11.26
C PHE A 384 19.38 -3.78 -10.10
N VAL A 385 18.67 -4.24 -9.08
CA VAL A 385 19.23 -4.91 -7.90
C VAL A 385 18.57 -6.26 -7.73
N VAL A 386 19.38 -7.26 -7.38
CA VAL A 386 18.93 -8.60 -7.05
C VAL A 386 19.26 -8.88 -5.60
N THR A 387 18.29 -9.36 -4.83
CA THR A 387 18.47 -9.80 -3.43
C THR A 387 18.14 -11.27 -3.28
N TRP A 388 18.81 -11.95 -2.35
CA TRP A 388 18.57 -13.36 -2.06
C TRP A 388 18.95 -13.72 -0.62
N HIS A 389 18.44 -14.85 -0.15
CA HIS A 389 18.92 -15.47 1.09
C HIS A 389 19.83 -16.66 0.77
N SER A 390 20.94 -16.79 1.51
CA SER A 390 21.82 -17.97 1.50
C SER A 390 21.73 -18.73 2.83
N TRP A 391 21.79 -20.08 2.81
CA TRP A 391 21.87 -20.98 3.97
C TRP A 391 23.30 -21.33 4.41
N PHE A 392 24.29 -21.12 3.52
CA PHE A 392 25.67 -21.45 3.83
C PHE A 392 26.64 -20.44 3.22
N ASP A 393 27.78 -20.21 3.87
CA ASP A 393 28.92 -19.54 3.23
C ASP A 393 29.69 -20.47 2.28
N THR A 394 30.69 -19.91 1.59
CA THR A 394 31.60 -20.64 0.69
C THR A 394 32.43 -21.74 1.38
N TRP A 395 32.43 -21.79 2.72
CA TRP A 395 33.11 -22.80 3.54
C TRP A 395 32.13 -23.81 4.16
N GLY A 396 30.83 -23.72 3.87
CA GLY A 396 29.79 -24.63 4.35
C GLY A 396 29.27 -24.33 5.75
N ASN A 397 29.55 -23.16 6.33
CA ASN A 397 29.00 -22.74 7.61
C ASN A 397 27.56 -22.27 7.43
N TYR A 398 26.66 -22.63 8.34
CA TYR A 398 25.26 -22.20 8.31
C TYR A 398 25.19 -20.67 8.42
N LEU A 399 24.85 -20.01 7.33
CA LEU A 399 24.58 -18.57 7.27
C LEU A 399 23.10 -18.44 6.93
N THR A 400 22.34 -17.63 7.62
CA THR A 400 20.96 -17.34 7.24
C THR A 400 20.88 -15.85 7.08
N GLU A 401 21.45 -15.39 5.97
CA GLU A 401 21.79 -13.99 5.74
C GLU A 401 21.20 -13.53 4.41
N ILE A 402 20.91 -12.24 4.34
CA ILE A 402 20.39 -11.57 3.16
C ILE A 402 21.53 -10.89 2.42
N TYR A 403 21.63 -11.16 1.12
CA TYR A 403 22.61 -10.57 0.23
C TYR A 403 21.94 -9.78 -0.88
N GLY A 404 22.70 -8.84 -1.44
CA GLY A 404 22.33 -8.07 -2.62
C GLY A 404 23.49 -7.90 -3.60
N GLN A 405 23.14 -7.74 -4.88
CA GLN A 405 24.07 -7.37 -5.94
C GLN A 405 23.36 -6.40 -6.89
N ARG A 406 24.00 -5.26 -7.17
CA ARG A 406 23.54 -4.30 -8.18
C ARG A 406 24.10 -4.63 -9.55
N PHE A 407 23.36 -4.26 -10.58
CA PHE A 407 23.72 -4.43 -11.98
C PHE A 407 23.44 -3.17 -12.76
N TYR A 408 24.31 -2.88 -13.71
CA TYR A 408 24.00 -1.90 -14.73
C TYR A 408 22.83 -2.38 -15.59
N ALA A 409 22.17 -1.46 -16.27
CA ALA A 409 21.09 -1.75 -17.22
C ALA A 409 21.41 -2.86 -18.24
N ASP A 410 22.70 -3.08 -18.57
CA ASP A 410 23.17 -4.08 -19.52
C ASP A 410 23.46 -5.48 -18.92
N GLY A 411 23.31 -5.65 -17.60
CA GLY A 411 23.55 -6.92 -16.89
C GLY A 411 24.96 -7.10 -16.37
N ARG A 412 25.87 -6.12 -16.53
CA ARG A 412 27.17 -6.15 -15.85
C ARG A 412 27.01 -5.83 -14.37
N LYS A 413 27.76 -6.52 -13.49
CA LYS A 413 27.78 -6.21 -12.05
C LYS A 413 28.20 -4.75 -11.81
N ASN A 414 27.40 -4.02 -11.06
CA ASN A 414 27.67 -2.66 -10.60
C ASN A 414 28.11 -2.73 -9.13
N GLY A 415 29.42 -2.75 -8.90
CA GLY A 415 29.99 -2.99 -7.57
C GLY A 415 30.00 -4.46 -7.17
N ASN A 416 30.36 -4.72 -5.91
CA ASN A 416 30.43 -6.06 -5.34
C ASN A 416 29.09 -6.49 -4.72
N GLN A 417 28.94 -7.78 -4.50
CA GLN A 417 27.94 -8.34 -3.60
C GLN A 417 28.09 -7.72 -2.20
N PHE A 418 26.97 -7.44 -1.54
CA PHE A 418 26.93 -6.85 -0.21
C PHE A 418 25.93 -7.57 0.69
N HIS A 419 26.17 -7.54 2.00
CA HIS A 419 25.19 -7.98 3.00
C HIS A 419 24.12 -6.91 3.18
N VAL A 420 22.87 -7.35 3.23
CA VAL A 420 21.73 -6.46 3.49
C VAL A 420 21.54 -6.29 4.98
N ASN A 421 21.47 -7.39 5.72
CA ASN A 421 21.34 -7.38 7.16
C ASN A 421 22.72 -7.34 7.84
N THR A 422 22.75 -6.77 9.03
CA THR A 422 23.88 -6.58 9.94
C THR A 422 23.68 -7.41 11.20
N THR A 423 22.41 -7.66 11.57
CA THR A 423 22.04 -8.65 12.58
C THR A 423 22.20 -10.05 12.00
N THR A 424 23.17 -10.80 12.50
CA THR A 424 23.48 -12.18 12.07
C THR A 424 23.07 -13.24 13.11
N ALA A 425 22.44 -12.80 14.20
CA ALA A 425 21.81 -13.71 15.17
C ALA A 425 20.45 -14.18 14.63
N GLY A 426 20.15 -15.47 14.79
CA GLY A 426 18.91 -16.07 14.31
C GLY A 426 18.80 -16.22 12.79
N LEU A 427 17.69 -16.79 12.32
CA LEU A 427 17.41 -17.00 10.90
C LEU A 427 16.97 -15.70 10.19
N GLN A 428 17.66 -15.30 9.12
CA GLN A 428 17.22 -14.27 8.18
C GLN A 428 16.83 -14.91 6.84
N SER A 429 15.67 -14.55 6.28
CA SER A 429 15.16 -15.17 5.05
C SER A 429 14.15 -14.29 4.31
N ASN A 430 13.66 -14.76 3.15
CA ASN A 430 12.61 -14.16 2.34
C ASN A 430 12.77 -12.66 2.06
N PRO A 431 13.87 -12.24 1.39
CA PRO A 431 14.01 -10.86 1.02
C PRO A 431 13.04 -10.48 -0.11
N SER A 432 12.54 -9.25 -0.04
CA SER A 432 11.83 -8.55 -1.11
C SER A 432 12.48 -7.20 -1.32
N VAL A 433 12.64 -6.77 -2.57
CA VAL A 433 13.27 -5.49 -2.90
C VAL A 433 12.37 -4.68 -3.83
N THR A 434 12.41 -3.36 -3.70
CA THR A 434 11.78 -2.47 -4.67
C THR A 434 12.56 -1.18 -4.85
N GLY A 435 12.54 -0.64 -6.07
CA GLY A 435 13.17 0.64 -6.42
C GLY A 435 12.32 1.82 -5.94
N LEU A 436 12.96 2.89 -5.49
CA LEU A 436 12.31 4.10 -5.00
C LEU A 436 12.41 5.24 -6.02
N SER A 437 11.50 6.20 -5.90
CA SER A 437 11.39 7.34 -6.82
C SER A 437 12.65 8.22 -6.88
N ASP A 438 13.44 8.26 -5.80
CA ASP A 438 14.72 8.97 -5.70
C ASP A 438 15.89 8.22 -6.37
N GLY A 439 15.63 7.04 -6.92
CA GLY A 439 16.64 6.15 -7.52
C GLY A 439 17.35 5.23 -6.54
N GLY A 440 17.05 5.35 -5.24
CA GLY A 440 17.41 4.35 -4.24
C GLY A 440 16.55 3.09 -4.32
N PHE A 441 16.66 2.26 -3.29
CA PHE A 441 15.84 1.06 -3.13
C PHE A 441 15.68 0.71 -1.66
N VAL A 442 14.61 -0.02 -1.34
CA VAL A 442 14.41 -0.61 -0.02
C VAL A 442 14.43 -2.13 -0.14
N VAL A 443 15.13 -2.79 0.79
CA VAL A 443 15.09 -4.24 0.94
C VAL A 443 14.38 -4.55 2.24
N THR A 444 13.39 -5.44 2.20
CA THR A 444 12.69 -5.97 3.37
C THR A 444 12.96 -7.46 3.52
N TRP A 445 13.06 -7.98 4.75
CA TRP A 445 13.26 -9.40 5.00
C TRP A 445 12.63 -9.81 6.34
N GLN A 446 12.54 -11.11 6.59
CA GLN A 446 12.14 -11.64 7.90
C GLN A 446 13.37 -12.08 8.70
N SER A 447 13.36 -11.79 10.00
CA SER A 447 14.42 -12.09 10.96
C SER A 447 13.83 -12.80 12.17
N GLU A 448 14.53 -13.82 12.68
CA GLU A 448 14.29 -14.43 13.98
C GLU A 448 15.07 -13.67 15.07
N GLU A 449 14.39 -13.20 16.11
CA GLU A 449 15.02 -12.60 17.31
C GLU A 449 15.28 -13.66 18.40
N ASP A 450 16.22 -13.39 19.32
CA ASP A 450 16.53 -14.29 20.45
C ASP A 450 15.47 -14.28 21.57
N VAL A 451 15.26 -15.49 22.11
CA VAL A 451 14.38 -16.01 23.19
C VAL A 451 13.32 -15.09 23.85
N PRO A 452 12.01 -15.45 23.78
CA PRO A 452 11.48 -16.54 22.94
C PRO A 452 11.70 -16.19 21.46
N SER A 453 12.10 -17.19 20.66
CA SER A 453 12.28 -16.99 19.21
C SER A 453 10.98 -16.44 18.62
N THR A 454 11.06 -15.21 18.13
CA THR A 454 9.94 -14.55 17.45
C THR A 454 10.43 -14.00 16.12
N TRP A 455 9.58 -14.10 15.11
CA TRP A 455 9.88 -13.55 13.78
C TRP A 455 9.39 -12.10 13.69
N GLY A 456 10.14 -11.26 13.02
CA GLY A 456 9.75 -9.90 12.65
C GLY A 456 10.16 -9.54 11.24
N ILE A 457 9.51 -8.53 10.68
CA ILE A 457 9.88 -7.94 9.39
C ILE A 457 10.81 -6.75 9.63
N TYR A 458 11.86 -6.67 8.83
CA TYR A 458 12.88 -5.63 8.89
C TYR A 458 13.07 -5.00 7.52
N GLY A 459 13.60 -3.78 7.51
CA GLY A 459 13.91 -3.04 6.31
C GLY A 459 15.26 -2.33 6.40
N GLN A 460 15.87 -2.11 5.25
CA GLN A 460 17.04 -1.26 5.06
C GLN A 460 16.87 -0.44 3.79
N LEU A 461 17.03 0.87 3.91
CA LEU A 461 17.06 1.79 2.79
C LEU A 461 18.46 1.89 2.21
N TYR A 462 18.54 2.04 0.89
CA TYR A 462 19.77 2.28 0.16
C TYR A 462 19.58 3.46 -0.78
N ASN A 463 20.60 4.29 -0.89
CA ASN A 463 20.63 5.33 -1.91
C ASN A 463 20.92 4.75 -3.31
N VAL A 464 20.89 5.62 -4.33
CA VAL A 464 21.17 5.27 -5.74
C VAL A 464 22.54 4.59 -5.97
N ASN A 465 23.49 4.75 -5.06
CA ASN A 465 24.81 4.11 -5.14
C ASN A 465 24.87 2.77 -4.40
N GLY A 466 23.78 2.30 -3.80
CA GLY A 466 23.76 1.07 -2.99
C GLY A 466 24.46 1.23 -1.65
N THR A 467 24.59 2.46 -1.14
CA THR A 467 25.04 2.69 0.23
C THR A 467 23.82 2.72 1.16
N PRO A 468 23.86 2.05 2.32
CA PRO A 468 22.81 2.16 3.33
C PRO A 468 22.50 3.62 3.67
N ASN A 469 21.23 4.00 3.58
CA ASN A 469 20.71 5.30 3.99
C ASN A 469 20.00 5.13 5.34
N GLY A 470 20.70 5.44 6.43
CA GLY A 470 20.24 5.10 7.78
C GLY A 470 20.59 3.66 8.18
N GLY A 471 20.16 3.25 9.37
CA GLY A 471 20.31 1.87 9.86
C GLY A 471 19.09 1.02 9.59
N GLU A 472 19.18 -0.26 9.95
CA GLU A 472 18.06 -1.19 9.87
C GLU A 472 16.94 -0.77 10.80
N PHE A 473 15.71 -0.99 10.36
CA PHE A 473 14.53 -0.70 11.14
C PHE A 473 13.57 -1.88 11.15
N LYS A 474 12.99 -2.16 12.32
CA LYS A 474 11.94 -3.16 12.47
C LYS A 474 10.64 -2.57 11.94
N ILE A 475 10.03 -3.27 10.98
CA ILE A 475 8.78 -2.89 10.34
C ILE A 475 7.62 -3.35 11.22
N SER A 476 7.55 -4.66 11.52
CA SER A 476 6.41 -5.28 12.22
C SER A 476 6.43 -5.05 13.74
N THR A 477 5.30 -4.66 14.32
CA THR A 477 5.11 -4.55 15.79
C THR A 477 4.59 -5.82 16.45
N SER A 478 3.95 -6.71 15.68
CA SER A 478 3.47 -8.00 16.14
C SER A 478 4.61 -9.01 16.32
N GLN A 479 4.41 -9.94 17.26
CA GLN A 479 5.29 -11.10 17.41
C GLN A 479 4.85 -12.10 16.34
N MET A 480 5.76 -12.47 15.43
CA MET A 480 5.55 -13.32 14.24
C MET A 480 5.13 -12.60 12.95
N GLY A 481 6.03 -11.80 12.37
CA GLY A 481 5.94 -11.30 10.99
C GLY A 481 6.77 -12.13 10.01
N ILE A 482 6.16 -12.66 8.94
CA ILE A 482 6.82 -13.43 7.88
C ILE A 482 6.34 -13.05 6.47
N ALA A 483 7.08 -13.46 5.44
CA ALA A 483 6.72 -13.32 4.02
C ALA A 483 6.35 -11.87 3.61
N ALA A 484 7.28 -10.93 3.80
CA ALA A 484 7.06 -9.55 3.41
C ALA A 484 7.07 -9.36 1.88
N SER A 485 6.21 -8.46 1.40
CA SER A 485 6.19 -7.91 0.04
C SER A 485 6.21 -6.39 0.13
N VAL A 486 6.91 -5.73 -0.79
CA VAL A 486 7.08 -4.26 -0.79
C VAL A 486 6.90 -3.67 -2.18
N THR A 487 6.26 -2.50 -2.27
CA THR A 487 6.12 -1.72 -3.51
C THR A 487 6.31 -0.22 -3.22
N PRO A 488 6.91 0.56 -4.15
CA PRO A 488 6.94 2.01 -4.04
C PRO A 488 5.53 2.58 -4.21
N LEU A 489 5.36 3.81 -3.75
CA LEU A 489 4.13 4.58 -3.89
C LEU A 489 4.40 5.86 -4.69
N ASN A 490 3.37 6.41 -5.31
CA ASN A 490 3.48 7.60 -6.17
C ASN A 490 3.91 8.86 -5.41
N ASN A 491 3.66 8.91 -4.10
CA ASN A 491 4.13 9.97 -3.20
C ASN A 491 5.63 9.86 -2.84
N GLY A 492 6.34 8.88 -3.42
CA GLY A 492 7.76 8.61 -3.17
C GLY A 492 8.05 7.73 -1.97
N GLY A 493 7.04 7.45 -1.13
CA GLY A 493 7.10 6.47 -0.05
C GLY A 493 7.01 5.03 -0.55
N PHE A 494 6.76 4.10 0.37
CA PHE A 494 6.54 2.69 0.05
C PHE A 494 5.56 2.06 1.02
N VAL A 495 4.94 0.95 0.62
CA VAL A 495 4.10 0.12 1.50
C VAL A 495 4.69 -1.28 1.58
N VAL A 496 4.68 -1.83 2.79
CA VAL A 496 5.12 -3.19 3.07
C VAL A 496 3.93 -3.98 3.61
N THR A 497 3.69 -5.17 3.08
CA THR A 497 2.68 -6.11 3.57
C THR A 497 3.33 -7.41 4.02
N TRP A 498 2.83 -8.03 5.08
CA TRP A 498 3.38 -9.28 5.62
C TRP A 498 2.30 -10.13 6.28
N GLN A 499 2.60 -11.41 6.48
CA GLN A 499 1.78 -12.30 7.30
C GLN A 499 2.14 -12.11 8.80
N SER A 500 1.14 -11.90 9.64
CA SER A 500 1.24 -11.57 11.07
C SER A 500 0.59 -12.63 11.96
N GLY A 501 1.22 -12.95 13.09
CA GLY A 501 0.65 -13.75 14.17
C GLY A 501 0.62 -15.26 13.93
N SER A 502 0.20 -16.02 14.95
CA SER A 502 0.18 -17.49 14.94
C SER A 502 -0.96 -18.10 14.12
N LEU A 503 -2.05 -17.36 13.92
CA LEU A 503 -3.14 -17.72 13.02
C LEU A 503 -2.89 -17.22 11.57
N GLY A 504 -1.98 -16.27 11.36
CA GLY A 504 -1.59 -15.74 10.05
C GLY A 504 -2.62 -14.76 9.46
N ASP A 505 -2.67 -13.53 9.94
CA ASP A 505 -3.40 -12.44 9.25
C ASP A 505 -2.46 -11.72 8.27
N ILE A 506 -3.01 -10.95 7.32
CA ILE A 506 -2.19 -10.06 6.49
C ILE A 506 -2.22 -8.65 7.09
N CYS A 507 -1.06 -8.12 7.41
CA CYS A 507 -0.88 -6.74 7.86
C CYS A 507 -0.11 -5.93 6.82
N GLY A 508 -0.22 -4.61 6.90
CA GLY A 508 0.59 -3.68 6.12
C GLY A 508 1.03 -2.46 6.92
N GLN A 509 2.04 -1.76 6.41
CA GLN A 509 2.51 -0.49 6.95
C GLN A 509 2.99 0.41 5.82
N TYR A 510 2.61 1.68 5.90
CA TYR A 510 3.09 2.73 5.02
C TYR A 510 4.37 3.35 5.57
N PHE A 511 5.21 3.78 4.65
CA PHE A 511 6.44 4.48 4.96
C PHE A 511 6.56 5.73 4.10
N ASN A 512 7.07 6.78 4.71
CA ASN A 512 7.53 7.97 4.02
C ASN A 512 8.78 7.66 3.18
N PRO A 513 9.16 8.53 2.23
CA PRO A 513 10.37 8.34 1.42
C PRO A 513 11.66 8.14 2.22
N ASP A 514 11.73 8.68 3.44
CA ASP A 514 12.87 8.56 4.35
C ASP A 514 12.87 7.28 5.21
N GLY A 515 11.87 6.41 5.04
CA GLY A 515 11.72 5.17 5.81
C GLY A 515 11.09 5.34 7.19
N THR A 516 10.63 6.54 7.55
CA THR A 516 9.79 6.71 8.74
C THR A 516 8.40 6.15 8.49
N LYS A 517 7.80 5.52 9.52
CA LYS A 517 6.42 4.99 9.45
C LYS A 517 5.44 6.13 9.16
N ASN A 518 4.62 5.97 8.11
CA ASN A 518 3.51 6.87 7.76
C ASN A 518 2.16 6.21 8.06
N GLY A 519 2.03 5.76 9.29
CA GLY A 519 0.82 5.15 9.75
C GLY A 519 1.10 4.41 11.03
N SER A 520 0.05 3.95 11.66
CA SER A 520 0.11 2.66 12.32
C SER A 520 -0.04 1.55 11.29
N GLU A 521 0.41 0.34 11.64
CA GLU A 521 0.17 -0.86 10.82
C GLU A 521 -1.35 -1.08 10.66
N PHE A 522 -1.78 -1.71 9.59
CA PHE A 522 -3.20 -1.92 9.29
C PHE A 522 -3.47 -3.37 8.88
N LEU A 523 -4.65 -3.88 9.22
CA LEU A 523 -5.10 -5.21 8.84
C LEU A 523 -5.64 -5.20 7.39
N VAL A 524 -5.10 -6.08 6.56
CA VAL A 524 -5.45 -6.19 5.15
C VAL A 524 -6.70 -7.04 4.95
N ASN A 525 -6.70 -8.28 5.44
CA ASN A 525 -7.84 -9.20 5.34
C ASN A 525 -8.99 -8.78 6.26
N THR A 526 -10.18 -9.27 5.97
CA THR A 526 -11.34 -9.17 6.87
C THR A 526 -11.71 -10.53 7.48
N TYR A 527 -11.40 -11.62 6.77
CA TYR A 527 -11.61 -12.97 7.27
C TYR A 527 -10.42 -13.40 8.14
N THR A 528 -10.66 -13.58 9.44
CA THR A 528 -9.63 -13.89 10.46
C THR A 528 -9.82 -15.27 11.11
N ASN A 529 -10.75 -16.09 10.59
CA ASN A 529 -11.09 -17.38 11.21
C ASN A 529 -10.15 -18.53 10.79
N SER A 530 -9.28 -18.30 9.81
CA SER A 530 -8.29 -19.27 9.35
C SER A 530 -7.12 -18.55 8.68
N ILE A 531 -6.08 -19.31 8.33
CA ILE A 531 -4.77 -18.80 7.90
C ILE A 531 -4.91 -17.95 6.64
N GLN A 532 -4.23 -16.81 6.67
CA GLN A 532 -3.94 -15.93 5.55
C GLN A 532 -2.42 -15.88 5.38
N SER A 533 -1.94 -16.05 4.16
CA SER A 533 -0.49 -16.15 3.92
C SER A 533 -0.07 -15.62 2.56
N ASN A 534 1.24 -15.48 2.37
CA ASN A 534 1.87 -15.11 1.10
C ASN A 534 1.29 -13.83 0.47
N PRO A 535 1.29 -12.69 1.18
CA PRO A 535 0.81 -11.45 0.58
C PRO A 535 1.74 -11.00 -0.55
N SER A 536 1.14 -10.50 -1.62
CA SER A 536 1.78 -9.76 -2.69
C SER A 536 1.14 -8.38 -2.76
N VAL A 537 1.93 -7.33 -2.99
CA VAL A 537 1.44 -5.96 -3.07
C VAL A 537 1.96 -5.27 -4.34
N ALA A 538 1.09 -4.51 -5.00
CA ALA A 538 1.45 -3.70 -6.17
C ALA A 538 0.78 -2.32 -6.12
N ALA A 539 1.55 -1.27 -6.40
CA ALA A 539 1.01 0.07 -6.57
C ALA A 539 0.28 0.22 -7.92
N LEU A 540 -0.81 0.97 -7.91
CA LEU A 540 -1.59 1.33 -9.09
C LEU A 540 -1.22 2.74 -9.55
N THR A 541 -1.36 2.99 -10.84
CA THR A 541 -0.96 4.27 -11.46
C THR A 541 -1.77 5.46 -10.95
N ASP A 542 -2.91 5.22 -10.31
CA ASP A 542 -3.82 6.25 -9.78
C ASP A 542 -3.61 6.54 -8.27
N GLY A 543 -2.49 6.11 -7.70
CA GLY A 543 -2.12 6.36 -6.29
C GLY A 543 -2.64 5.33 -5.30
N ARG A 544 -3.48 4.39 -5.74
CA ARG A 544 -3.91 3.25 -4.93
C ARG A 544 -2.86 2.15 -4.92
N PHE A 545 -3.09 1.12 -4.11
CA PHE A 545 -2.37 -0.15 -4.23
C PHE A 545 -3.33 -1.31 -3.99
N VAL A 546 -2.96 -2.48 -4.51
CA VAL A 546 -3.70 -3.72 -4.34
C VAL A 546 -2.83 -4.72 -3.60
N VAL A 547 -3.45 -5.44 -2.67
CA VAL A 547 -2.84 -6.59 -1.98
C VAL A 547 -3.60 -7.84 -2.40
N ALA A 548 -2.88 -8.91 -2.75
CA ALA A 548 -3.42 -10.23 -2.98
C ALA A 548 -2.75 -11.23 -2.03
N TRP A 549 -3.47 -12.24 -1.57
CA TRP A 549 -2.95 -13.23 -0.62
C TRP A 549 -3.69 -14.56 -0.73
N ASP A 550 -3.10 -15.59 -0.14
CA ASP A 550 -3.70 -16.91 0.00
C ASP A 550 -4.60 -16.90 1.25
N SER A 551 -5.90 -17.17 1.06
CA SER A 551 -6.89 -17.28 2.13
C SER A 551 -7.33 -18.73 2.29
N PHE A 552 -7.07 -19.32 3.45
CA PHE A 552 -7.47 -20.68 3.77
C PHE A 552 -8.88 -20.72 4.34
N ALA A 553 -9.69 -21.66 3.87
CA ALA A 553 -10.93 -22.04 4.52
C ALA A 553 -10.64 -22.97 5.73
N GLU A 554 -11.66 -23.23 6.55
CA GLU A 554 -11.54 -24.14 7.70
C GLU A 554 -11.24 -25.60 7.28
N ASP A 555 -11.52 -25.95 6.03
CA ASP A 555 -11.21 -27.27 5.46
C ASP A 555 -9.74 -27.41 5.00
N GLY A 556 -8.93 -26.37 5.18
CA GLY A 556 -7.51 -26.32 4.84
C GLY A 556 -7.21 -26.05 3.36
N ARG A 557 -8.23 -25.79 2.53
CA ARG A 557 -8.03 -25.38 1.12
C ARG A 557 -7.85 -23.87 1.04
N SER A 558 -6.98 -23.42 0.15
CA SER A 558 -6.73 -21.99 -0.06
C SER A 558 -7.37 -21.49 -1.36
N ASN A 559 -7.86 -20.26 -1.33
CA ASN A 559 -8.25 -19.47 -2.49
C ASN A 559 -7.45 -18.16 -2.49
N ILE A 560 -7.39 -17.46 -3.62
CA ILE A 560 -6.72 -16.16 -3.70
C ILE A 560 -7.72 -15.05 -3.43
N HIS A 561 -7.42 -14.18 -2.47
CA HIS A 561 -8.23 -12.99 -2.16
C HIS A 561 -7.43 -11.71 -2.42
N GLY A 562 -8.16 -10.62 -2.64
CA GLY A 562 -7.58 -9.31 -2.88
C GLY A 562 -8.36 -8.18 -2.21
N GLN A 563 -7.65 -7.09 -1.93
CA GLN A 563 -8.20 -5.84 -1.41
C GLN A 563 -7.43 -4.67 -2.00
N ILE A 564 -8.17 -3.64 -2.42
CA ILE A 564 -7.60 -2.38 -2.89
C ILE A 564 -7.61 -1.38 -1.74
N PHE A 565 -6.55 -0.60 -1.64
CA PHE A 565 -6.38 0.43 -0.63
C PHE A 565 -6.07 1.76 -1.28
N GLN A 566 -6.56 2.83 -0.65
CA GLN A 566 -6.15 4.19 -0.92
C GLN A 566 -5.19 4.64 0.17
N LEU A 567 -4.15 5.36 -0.22
CA LEU A 567 -3.24 5.99 0.74
C LEU A 567 -4.00 6.95 1.66
N PRO A 568 -3.71 6.96 2.97
CA PRO A 568 -4.22 8.00 3.85
C PRO A 568 -3.84 9.37 3.28
N ASN A 569 -4.82 10.27 3.19
CA ASN A 569 -4.60 11.69 2.91
C ASN A 569 -4.06 12.03 1.51
N GLU A 570 -4.11 11.14 0.52
CA GLU A 570 -3.89 11.56 -0.88
C GLU A 570 -5.11 12.32 -1.41
N ASN A 571 -4.88 13.56 -1.84
CA ASN A 571 -5.84 14.35 -2.61
C ASN A 571 -5.86 13.83 -4.05
N LYS A 572 -7.03 13.58 -4.65
CA LYS A 572 -7.13 13.20 -6.07
C LYS A 572 -7.54 14.39 -6.91
N ALA A 573 -7.31 14.27 -8.21
CA ALA A 573 -7.72 15.31 -9.13
C ALA A 573 -9.26 15.33 -9.24
N PRO A 574 -9.85 16.51 -9.49
CA PRO A 574 -11.25 16.59 -9.82
C PRO A 574 -11.60 15.74 -11.03
N THR A 575 -12.85 15.30 -11.10
CA THR A 575 -13.32 14.35 -12.13
C THR A 575 -14.30 14.97 -13.11
N ASP A 576 -14.96 16.09 -12.76
CA ASP A 576 -15.83 16.80 -13.68
C ASP A 576 -16.00 18.28 -13.32
N ILE A 577 -16.37 19.10 -14.31
CA ILE A 577 -16.89 20.46 -14.15
C ILE A 577 -18.28 20.53 -14.76
N THR A 578 -19.23 21.14 -14.07
CA THR A 578 -20.56 21.42 -14.61
C THR A 578 -20.83 22.91 -14.56
N LEU A 579 -21.54 23.41 -15.57
CA LEU A 579 -22.05 24.79 -15.62
C LEU A 579 -23.58 24.71 -15.60
N SER A 580 -24.21 25.41 -14.66
CA SER A 580 -25.67 25.34 -14.46
C SER A 580 -26.51 25.72 -15.69
N THR A 581 -25.96 26.51 -16.62
CA THR A 581 -26.61 26.99 -17.83
C THR A 581 -25.57 27.19 -18.93
N THR A 582 -25.87 26.77 -20.15
CA THR A 582 -24.98 26.90 -21.31
C THR A 582 -25.51 27.89 -22.36
N SER A 583 -26.54 28.67 -21.99
CA SER A 583 -27.15 29.68 -22.86
C SER A 583 -27.33 30.99 -22.11
N ILE A 584 -27.29 32.09 -22.86
CA ILE A 584 -27.55 33.43 -22.36
C ILE A 584 -28.33 34.19 -23.43
N ASN A 585 -29.28 35.03 -23.02
CA ASN A 585 -29.98 35.90 -23.95
C ASN A 585 -29.02 36.91 -24.55
N GLU A 586 -29.22 37.26 -25.82
CA GLU A 586 -28.53 38.40 -26.41
C GLU A 586 -28.96 39.72 -25.76
N ASN A 587 -28.18 40.78 -26.00
CA ASN A 587 -28.45 42.14 -25.54
C ASN A 587 -28.51 42.30 -24.01
N VAL A 588 -27.94 41.35 -23.26
CA VAL A 588 -27.76 41.47 -21.81
C VAL A 588 -26.63 42.45 -21.47
N PRO A 589 -26.66 43.13 -20.31
CA PRO A 589 -25.57 44.00 -19.89
C PRO A 589 -24.23 43.26 -19.73
N ALA A 590 -23.12 44.01 -19.79
CA ALA A 590 -21.80 43.50 -19.44
C ALA A 590 -21.78 42.94 -18.00
N ASN A 591 -20.97 41.91 -17.76
CA ASN A 591 -20.85 41.15 -16.52
C ASN A 591 -22.11 40.39 -16.08
N THR A 592 -23.07 40.19 -16.98
CA THR A 592 -24.22 39.31 -16.70
C THR A 592 -23.71 37.89 -16.42
N VAL A 593 -24.21 37.29 -15.33
CA VAL A 593 -23.93 35.90 -14.97
C VAL A 593 -24.60 34.98 -15.97
N ILE A 594 -23.82 34.08 -16.56
CA ILE A 594 -24.32 33.01 -17.42
C ILE A 594 -24.85 31.91 -16.51
N GLY A 595 -23.97 31.36 -15.67
CA GLY A 595 -24.28 30.31 -14.72
C GLY A 595 -23.19 30.11 -13.68
N ASN A 596 -23.48 29.26 -12.70
CA ASN A 596 -22.54 28.83 -11.68
C ASN A 596 -21.81 27.55 -12.12
N LEU A 597 -20.51 27.51 -11.84
CA LEU A 597 -19.63 26.37 -11.97
C LEU A 597 -19.73 25.50 -10.71
N SER A 598 -19.71 24.20 -10.91
CA SER A 598 -19.63 23.20 -9.83
C SER A 598 -18.68 22.09 -10.25
N THR A 599 -17.78 21.72 -9.36
CA THR A 599 -16.79 20.66 -9.57
C THR A 599 -17.26 19.37 -8.91
N THR A 600 -17.07 18.25 -9.59
CA THR A 600 -17.14 16.91 -9.00
C THR A 600 -15.73 16.48 -8.69
N ASP A 601 -15.46 16.19 -7.42
CA ASP A 601 -14.14 15.81 -6.93
C ASP A 601 -14.31 14.62 -5.97
N PRO A 602 -13.42 13.60 -5.99
CA PRO A 602 -13.56 12.45 -5.12
C PRO A 602 -13.48 12.79 -3.63
N GLU A 603 -12.80 13.89 -3.29
CA GLU A 603 -12.60 14.40 -1.94
C GLU A 603 -13.50 15.60 -1.61
N GLY A 604 -13.99 16.31 -2.63
CA GLY A 604 -14.79 17.52 -2.46
C GLY A 604 -13.93 18.74 -2.13
N GLY A 605 -14.52 19.73 -1.45
CA GLY A 605 -13.80 20.89 -0.92
C GLY A 605 -13.91 22.17 -1.75
N SER A 606 -12.91 23.04 -1.61
CA SER A 606 -12.88 24.36 -2.25
C SER A 606 -12.16 24.31 -3.60
N PHE A 607 -12.76 24.96 -4.60
CA PHE A 607 -12.23 24.95 -5.96
C PHE A 607 -11.96 26.35 -6.47
N THR A 608 -10.90 26.47 -7.26
CA THR A 608 -10.63 27.64 -8.08
C THR A 608 -10.86 27.27 -9.54
N TYR A 609 -11.33 28.24 -10.33
CA TYR A 609 -11.67 28.02 -11.73
C TYR A 609 -10.90 28.98 -12.62
N SER A 610 -10.46 28.51 -13.79
CA SER A 610 -9.83 29.32 -14.81
C SER A 610 -10.38 29.02 -16.21
N LEU A 611 -10.14 29.96 -17.12
CA LEU A 611 -10.67 29.98 -18.49
C LEU A 611 -9.51 29.88 -19.48
N SER A 612 -9.65 29.06 -20.51
CA SER A 612 -8.79 29.08 -21.69
C SER A 612 -9.62 28.79 -22.96
N GLY A 613 -8.96 28.65 -24.11
CA GLY A 613 -9.63 28.41 -25.40
C GLY A 613 -9.93 29.67 -26.21
N THR A 614 -10.53 29.48 -27.38
CA THR A 614 -10.66 30.49 -28.45
C THR A 614 -11.41 31.74 -28.01
N ASP A 615 -12.50 31.57 -27.25
CA ASP A 615 -13.39 32.68 -26.87
C ASP A 615 -13.24 33.12 -25.42
N ALA A 616 -12.22 32.65 -24.70
CA ALA A 616 -12.02 32.93 -23.28
C ALA A 616 -12.05 34.44 -22.95
N ALA A 617 -11.52 35.28 -23.85
CA ALA A 617 -11.50 36.73 -23.69
C ALA A 617 -12.90 37.38 -23.61
N ALA A 618 -13.94 36.72 -24.08
CA ALA A 618 -15.32 37.19 -23.97
C ALA A 618 -15.92 36.97 -22.56
N PHE A 619 -15.24 36.21 -21.69
CA PHE A 619 -15.77 35.81 -20.38
C PHE A 619 -14.84 36.19 -19.22
N ASN A 620 -15.40 36.19 -18.01
CA ASN A 620 -14.64 36.24 -16.76
C ASN A 620 -15.26 35.29 -15.72
N ILE A 621 -14.46 34.93 -14.71
CA ILE A 621 -14.90 34.17 -13.55
C ILE A 621 -14.80 35.04 -12.30
N SER A 622 -15.86 35.03 -11.48
CA SER A 622 -15.88 35.65 -10.17
C SER A 622 -16.40 34.65 -9.14
N GLY A 623 -15.51 34.11 -8.30
CA GLY A 623 -15.83 32.98 -7.44
C GLY A 623 -16.13 31.74 -8.30
N ASN A 624 -17.34 31.20 -8.20
CA ASN A 624 -17.81 30.12 -9.06
C ASN A 624 -18.75 30.60 -10.18
N GLN A 625 -18.84 31.89 -10.48
CA GLN A 625 -19.75 32.41 -11.51
C GLN A 625 -19.03 32.68 -12.82
N LEU A 626 -19.51 32.07 -13.92
CA LEU A 626 -19.11 32.45 -15.26
C LEU A 626 -19.93 33.66 -15.73
N ARG A 627 -19.26 34.70 -16.24
CA ARG A 627 -19.88 35.96 -16.67
C ARG A 627 -19.40 36.37 -18.05
N ILE A 628 -20.23 37.11 -18.79
CA ILE A 628 -19.84 37.66 -20.09
C ILE A 628 -19.31 39.10 -19.95
N ASN A 629 -18.16 39.41 -20.57
CA ASN A 629 -17.48 40.70 -20.44
C ASN A 629 -18.21 41.84 -21.17
N ALA A 630 -18.95 41.52 -22.24
CA ALA A 630 -19.67 42.49 -23.06
C ALA A 630 -21.02 41.93 -23.51
N SER A 631 -21.92 42.81 -23.96
CA SER A 631 -23.25 42.40 -24.43
C SER A 631 -23.13 41.50 -25.67
N PRO A 632 -23.66 40.25 -25.64
CA PRO A 632 -23.61 39.35 -26.78
C PRO A 632 -24.63 39.75 -27.84
N ASN A 633 -24.26 39.57 -29.11
CA ASN A 633 -25.10 39.80 -30.28
C ASN A 633 -25.20 38.49 -31.07
N PHE A 634 -26.41 37.93 -31.18
CA PHE A 634 -26.61 36.60 -31.74
C PHE A 634 -26.35 36.56 -33.26
N GLU A 635 -26.75 37.60 -34.00
CA GLU A 635 -26.53 37.69 -35.44
C GLU A 635 -25.04 37.78 -35.79
N ALA A 636 -24.23 38.38 -34.91
CA ALA A 636 -22.79 38.50 -35.10
C ALA A 636 -22.03 37.22 -34.69
N LYS A 637 -22.41 36.62 -33.57
CA LYS A 637 -21.76 35.41 -33.05
C LYS A 637 -22.75 34.56 -32.22
N PRO A 638 -23.32 33.49 -32.81
CA PRO A 638 -24.36 32.69 -32.16
C PRO A 638 -23.82 31.67 -31.14
N THR A 639 -22.53 31.33 -31.19
CA THR A 639 -21.90 30.33 -30.30
C THR A 639 -20.52 30.79 -29.85
N TYR A 640 -20.15 30.37 -28.64
CA TYR A 640 -18.84 30.61 -28.04
C TYR A 640 -18.22 29.29 -27.58
N SER A 641 -16.90 29.15 -27.68
CA SER A 641 -16.16 27.97 -27.22
C SER A 641 -15.07 28.36 -26.23
N ILE A 642 -15.13 27.78 -25.03
CA ILE A 642 -14.19 28.01 -23.93
C ILE A 642 -13.81 26.67 -23.31
N ASN A 643 -12.62 26.60 -22.75
CA ASN A 643 -12.18 25.47 -21.95
C ASN A 643 -12.14 25.90 -20.49
N LEU A 644 -12.78 25.14 -19.62
CA LEU A 644 -12.84 25.36 -18.19
C LEU A 644 -11.84 24.44 -17.48
N THR A 645 -11.07 25.02 -16.56
CA THR A 645 -10.21 24.26 -15.66
C THR A 645 -10.66 24.48 -14.23
N THR A 646 -10.83 23.41 -13.46
CA THR A 646 -11.01 23.46 -12.01
C THR A 646 -9.74 22.97 -11.36
N THR A 647 -9.38 23.61 -10.25
CA THR A 647 -8.24 23.25 -9.41
C THR A 647 -8.73 23.13 -7.98
N ASP A 648 -8.51 21.98 -7.36
CA ASP A 648 -8.82 21.75 -5.96
C ASP A 648 -7.83 22.46 -5.01
N ALA A 649 -8.03 22.30 -3.70
CA ALA A 649 -7.14 22.86 -2.69
C ALA A 649 -5.75 22.21 -2.66
N GLY A 650 -5.59 20.99 -3.17
CA GLY A 650 -4.32 20.29 -3.32
C GLY A 650 -3.54 20.66 -4.58
N GLY A 651 -4.11 21.48 -5.46
CA GLY A 651 -3.51 21.93 -6.71
C GLY A 651 -3.69 20.96 -7.89
N LEU A 652 -4.45 19.88 -7.74
CA LEU A 652 -4.76 18.98 -8.85
C LEU A 652 -5.91 19.54 -9.70
N ILE A 653 -5.91 19.19 -10.99
CA ILE A 653 -6.75 19.87 -11.98
C ILE A 653 -7.60 18.92 -12.82
N HIS A 654 -8.74 19.42 -13.28
CA HIS A 654 -9.55 18.82 -14.33
C HIS A 654 -9.90 19.86 -15.39
N ASN A 655 -9.89 19.45 -16.65
CA ASN A 655 -10.21 20.30 -17.79
C ASN A 655 -11.46 19.78 -18.49
N LYS A 656 -12.34 20.69 -18.90
CA LYS A 656 -13.52 20.38 -19.69
C LYS A 656 -13.73 21.43 -20.78
N ASP A 657 -13.98 20.95 -21.99
CA ASP A 657 -14.29 21.77 -23.17
C ASP A 657 -15.79 22.11 -23.26
#